data_AF-A0A8S2CKU5-F1
#
_entry.id   AF-A0A8S2CKU5-F1
#
_cell.length_a   1.000
_cell.length_b   1.000
_cell.length_c   1.000
_cell.angle_alpha   90.00
_cell.angle_beta   90.00
_cell.angle_gamma   90.00
#
_symmetry.space_group_name_H-M   'P 1'
#
loop_
_entity.id
_entity.type
_entity.pdbx_description
1 polymer ?
#
loop_
_entity_poly.entity_id
_entity_poly.type
_entity_poly.pdbx_seq_one_letter_code
_entity_poly.pdbx_strand_id
1 'polypeptide(L)'
;MSSKRQLPNVVDTSSQRPTEKIRHLNTALINTENNLRSAQQNFDLLKQIQSPSSLLDTNYYNETVHNDSSRRNRKDVRFNDDIGKSLNFLNDDLHALSTEHGKLRHELKSRDHERDDSDALNDTQSSSFRQDMIDEVVQSRLDRRLLEIQKDLKREKEQQQSQATVDVRALVQELQRKPNLTTISSSTLQNEDDKLLQAKLLLADSNKQMIESQLFNTKRQLEDAETGKNSLAYQVTQLREQLMRSEYERELIIKQRRDEYDSTDDAPIRRRRESDRLNLEREYLQMQSHLMKSNALNEIVNVKKDLDKSERQREQLSDHLEILMKKCDEKEKIAAKTYVELKELSENCDTYERQNVKLQQDLSMALEKLEEITQEAEKYAEELQLNQKHIADLEQKREEFKIQAQETIKQWKARVKKLEKDVDRHKFGSTQMLERNEQLVKDMETLKTQNSTLKEQITKMETELNDSQTTRNRLEDHFKRGEDDLLQIRTIRTSQEAEISKLKGTINELENQLSMNRQQFEHSEREKHMIQQMLQDEIRQKNQLDSKTKLTERDIETLNVSRNQLQTHIIEIENERMELIQKLKEVELERDSYSVQLHASNKSFNDEKNNLQSKFITLENDYEEIRRKFDFTKTEYTRGMKTLQIDYENKIETLK
;
A
#
# COMPACT_ATOMS: atom_id res chain seq x y z
N MET A 1 45.97 -31.68 14.32
CA MET A 1 45.97 -30.30 13.79
C MET A 1 46.35 -30.33 12.31
N SER A 2 45.56 -29.68 11.44
CA SER A 2 46.02 -29.01 10.19
C SER A 2 44.81 -28.54 9.39
N SER A 3 44.71 -27.24 9.14
CA SER A 3 43.71 -26.69 8.21
C SER A 3 44.27 -26.64 6.79
N LYS A 4 43.46 -27.00 5.79
CA LYS A 4 43.62 -26.49 4.42
C LYS A 4 42.28 -25.94 3.92
N ARG A 5 42.27 -24.66 3.57
CA ARG A 5 41.20 -24.04 2.78
C ARG A 5 41.43 -24.38 1.31
N GLN A 6 40.36 -24.60 0.55
CA GLN A 6 40.34 -24.41 -0.90
C GLN A 6 39.14 -23.56 -1.29
N LEU A 7 39.17 -23.03 -2.52
CA LEU A 7 38.44 -21.82 -2.91
C LEU A 7 37.04 -22.11 -3.48
N PRO A 8 36.12 -21.13 -3.45
CA PRO A 8 34.76 -21.29 -3.99
C PRO A 8 34.74 -21.28 -5.52
N ASN A 9 33.84 -22.07 -6.11
CA ASN A 9 33.54 -21.98 -7.54
C ASN A 9 32.83 -20.65 -7.85
N VAL A 10 33.37 -19.91 -8.82
CA VAL A 10 32.67 -18.79 -9.46
C VAL A 10 31.72 -19.38 -10.51
N VAL A 11 30.41 -19.26 -10.29
CA VAL A 11 29.38 -19.62 -11.27
C VAL A 11 28.92 -18.34 -11.97
N ASP A 12 28.92 -18.38 -13.31
CA ASP A 12 28.64 -17.21 -14.14
C ASP A 12 27.13 -16.91 -14.17
N THR A 13 26.71 -15.84 -13.49
CA THR A 13 25.30 -15.40 -13.39
C THR A 13 25.02 -14.14 -14.22
N SER A 14 25.78 -13.93 -15.29
CA SER A 14 25.68 -12.75 -16.16
C SER A 14 24.44 -12.73 -17.08
N SER A 15 23.93 -13.90 -17.50
CA SER A 15 22.99 -13.99 -18.64
C SER A 15 21.49 -13.89 -18.33
N GLN A 16 21.04 -13.93 -17.06
CA GLN A 16 19.59 -13.97 -16.73
C GLN A 16 18.98 -12.61 -16.34
N ARG A 17 19.79 -11.57 -16.13
CA ARG A 17 19.33 -10.25 -15.64
C ARG A 17 18.35 -9.45 -16.53
N PRO A 18 18.21 -9.66 -17.86
CA PRO A 18 17.24 -8.90 -18.65
C PRO A 18 15.78 -9.24 -18.36
N THR A 19 15.45 -10.53 -18.19
CA THR A 19 14.06 -11.01 -18.18
C THR A 19 13.31 -10.67 -16.89
N GLU A 20 14.00 -10.69 -15.75
CA GLU A 20 13.43 -10.26 -14.47
C GLU A 20 13.16 -8.75 -14.44
N LYS A 21 14.08 -7.93 -14.98
CA LYS A 21 13.84 -6.48 -15.12
C LYS A 21 12.63 -6.18 -16.00
N ILE A 22 12.42 -6.91 -17.10
CA ILE A 22 11.23 -6.76 -17.95
C ILE A 22 9.95 -7.15 -17.19
N ARG A 23 9.98 -8.23 -16.38
CA ARG A 23 8.83 -8.61 -15.52
C ARG A 23 8.49 -7.55 -14.47
N HIS A 24 9.51 -6.96 -13.82
CA HIS A 24 9.32 -5.88 -12.85
C HIS A 24 8.83 -4.58 -13.51
N LEU A 25 9.29 -4.24 -14.71
CA LEU A 25 8.78 -3.09 -15.47
C LEU A 25 7.32 -3.30 -15.90
N ASN A 26 6.95 -4.48 -16.39
CA ASN A 26 5.57 -4.76 -16.77
C ASN A 26 4.60 -4.75 -15.57
N THR A 27 5.03 -5.27 -14.39
CA THR A 27 4.20 -5.18 -13.17
C THR A 27 4.10 -3.75 -12.62
N ALA A 28 5.17 -2.94 -12.75
CA ALA A 28 5.08 -1.50 -12.47
C ALA A 28 4.10 -0.79 -13.42
N LEU A 29 4.15 -1.09 -14.73
CA LEU A 29 3.29 -0.48 -15.74
C LEU A 29 1.80 -0.76 -15.47
N ILE A 30 1.44 -2.04 -15.24
CA ILE A 30 0.07 -2.46 -14.90
C ILE A 30 -0.43 -1.75 -13.63
N ASN A 31 0.42 -1.59 -12.62
CA ASN A 31 0.05 -0.86 -11.41
C ASN A 31 -0.16 0.64 -11.68
N THR A 32 0.62 1.27 -12.57
CA THR A 32 0.39 2.66 -12.97
C THR A 32 -0.89 2.85 -13.80
N GLU A 33 -1.23 1.91 -14.70
CA GLU A 33 -2.48 1.95 -15.47
C GLU A 33 -3.71 1.78 -14.57
N ASN A 34 -3.66 0.88 -13.59
CA ASN A 34 -4.74 0.71 -12.61
C ASN A 34 -4.94 1.97 -11.77
N ASN A 35 -3.85 2.59 -11.28
CA ASN A 35 -3.93 3.84 -10.53
C ASN A 35 -4.49 5.00 -11.37
N LEU A 36 -4.14 5.08 -12.67
CA LEU A 36 -4.70 6.06 -13.60
C LEU A 36 -6.21 5.85 -13.83
N ARG A 37 -6.67 4.60 -13.98
CA ARG A 37 -8.10 4.30 -14.09
C ARG A 37 -8.88 4.70 -12.85
N SER A 38 -8.37 4.42 -11.64
CA SER A 38 -9.00 4.89 -10.40
C SER A 38 -8.99 6.41 -10.26
N ALA A 39 -7.93 7.09 -10.71
CA ALA A 39 -7.89 8.56 -10.75
C ALA A 39 -8.94 9.16 -11.70
N GLN A 40 -9.15 8.55 -12.88
CA GLN A 40 -10.19 8.99 -13.82
C GLN A 40 -11.61 8.77 -13.27
N GLN A 41 -11.88 7.60 -12.65
CA GLN A 41 -13.18 7.35 -11.99
C GLN A 41 -13.49 8.37 -10.90
N ASN A 42 -12.49 8.76 -10.10
CA ASN A 42 -12.65 9.81 -9.08
C ASN A 42 -12.86 11.22 -9.69
N PHE A 43 -12.28 11.50 -10.86
CA PHE A 43 -12.47 12.77 -11.56
C PHE A 43 -13.89 12.91 -12.14
N ASP A 44 -14.43 11.85 -12.74
CA ASP A 44 -15.80 11.83 -13.26
C ASP A 44 -16.84 11.94 -12.12
N LEU A 45 -16.57 11.33 -10.96
CA LEU A 45 -17.39 11.50 -9.74
C LEU A 45 -17.43 12.95 -9.26
N LEU A 46 -16.29 13.67 -9.22
CA LEU A 46 -16.26 15.09 -8.86
C LEU A 46 -17.09 15.96 -9.81
N LYS A 47 -17.03 15.65 -11.11
CA LYS A 47 -17.73 16.40 -12.17
C LYS A 47 -19.25 16.31 -12.05
N GLN A 48 -19.77 15.26 -11.40
CA GLN A 48 -21.20 15.05 -11.20
C GLN A 48 -21.78 15.81 -9.98
N ILE A 49 -20.93 16.36 -9.11
CA ILE A 49 -21.33 17.08 -7.89
C ILE A 49 -21.52 18.59 -8.13
N GLN A 50 -20.94 19.15 -9.20
CA GLN A 50 -20.99 20.58 -9.51
C GLN A 50 -22.00 20.92 -10.61
N SER A 51 -23.28 21.01 -10.25
CA SER A 51 -24.32 21.65 -11.07
C SER A 51 -25.42 22.24 -10.17
N PRO A 52 -25.64 23.57 -10.17
CA PRO A 52 -26.59 24.21 -9.27
C PRO A 52 -28.03 24.02 -9.75
N SER A 53 -28.96 23.94 -8.80
CA SER A 53 -30.41 24.10 -9.02
C SER A 53 -30.96 25.04 -7.96
N SER A 54 -31.91 25.87 -8.38
CA SER A 54 -32.21 27.15 -7.75
C SER A 54 -33.67 27.31 -7.32
N LEU A 55 -33.93 28.46 -6.69
CA LEU A 55 -35.22 29.12 -6.44
C LEU A 55 -35.93 28.85 -5.10
N LEU A 56 -36.69 29.88 -4.76
CA LEU A 56 -37.55 30.11 -3.60
C LEU A 56 -38.92 29.39 -3.86
N ASP A 57 -39.99 29.44 -3.06
CA ASP A 57 -40.42 30.55 -2.20
C ASP A 57 -41.49 30.20 -1.13
N THR A 58 -41.59 31.12 -0.15
CA THR A 58 -42.69 31.50 0.75
C THR A 58 -43.88 30.58 1.13
N ASN A 59 -44.08 30.52 2.46
CA ASN A 59 -45.32 30.88 3.21
C ASN A 59 -46.37 29.85 3.74
N TYR A 60 -46.53 29.94 5.08
CA TYR A 60 -47.75 29.99 5.91
C TYR A 60 -48.52 28.74 6.39
N TYR A 61 -48.94 28.87 7.66
CA TYR A 61 -49.86 28.08 8.51
C TYR A 61 -51.09 27.49 7.76
N ASN A 62 -51.57 26.28 8.09
CA ASN A 62 -52.23 26.00 9.38
C ASN A 62 -52.30 24.48 9.75
N GLU A 63 -53.01 24.16 10.84
CA GLU A 63 -52.97 22.86 11.54
C GLU A 63 -53.93 21.74 11.04
N THR A 64 -53.79 20.56 11.68
CA THR A 64 -54.74 19.44 11.88
C THR A 64 -54.80 18.23 10.91
N VAL A 65 -54.19 17.14 11.41
CA VAL A 65 -54.78 15.80 11.62
C VAL A 65 -55.00 14.83 10.43
N HIS A 66 -54.54 13.59 10.70
CA HIS A 66 -54.76 12.30 10.04
C HIS A 66 -54.01 11.92 8.74
N ASN A 67 -53.49 10.69 8.82
CA ASN A 67 -53.19 9.65 7.83
C ASN A 67 -53.53 9.99 6.35
N ASP A 68 -52.70 9.67 5.37
CA ASP A 68 -52.04 8.35 5.24
C ASP A 68 -50.78 8.35 4.33
N SER A 69 -49.96 7.30 4.46
CA SER A 69 -49.10 6.71 3.42
C SER A 69 -47.88 7.46 2.79
N SER A 70 -46.96 6.65 2.25
CA SER A 70 -45.89 7.00 1.28
C SER A 70 -44.66 7.82 1.72
N ARG A 71 -43.67 7.15 2.35
CA ARG A 71 -42.22 7.38 2.14
C ARG A 71 -41.49 6.03 2.02
N ARG A 72 -41.46 5.40 0.83
CA ARG A 72 -40.52 5.64 -0.29
C ARG A 72 -39.03 5.56 0.07
N ASN A 73 -38.48 4.36 -0.14
CA ASN A 73 -37.25 4.10 -0.90
C ASN A 73 -36.12 5.13 -0.78
N ARG A 74 -35.11 4.80 0.03
CA ARG A 74 -33.71 5.01 -0.36
C ARG A 74 -33.16 3.64 -0.76
N LYS A 75 -32.36 3.58 -1.83
CA LYS A 75 -31.63 2.37 -2.23
C LYS A 75 -30.17 2.57 -1.89
N ASP A 76 -29.58 1.60 -1.22
CA ASP A 76 -28.22 1.71 -0.70
C ASP A 76 -27.14 1.65 -1.80
N VAL A 77 -26.01 2.28 -1.48
CA VAL A 77 -24.75 2.06 -2.19
C VAL A 77 -24.18 0.72 -1.73
N ARG A 78 -23.80 -0.14 -2.69
CA ARG A 78 -23.37 -1.51 -2.42
C ARG A 78 -22.08 -1.58 -1.60
N PHE A 79 -22.21 -1.92 -0.32
CA PHE A 79 -21.17 -2.56 0.48
C PHE A 79 -21.53 -4.04 0.67
N ASN A 80 -20.55 -4.94 0.51
CA ASN A 80 -20.64 -6.41 0.56
C ASN A 80 -21.98 -6.98 1.07
N ASP A 81 -22.77 -7.51 0.13
CA ASP A 81 -24.19 -7.88 0.30
C ASP A 81 -24.48 -8.86 1.46
N ASP A 82 -23.49 -9.58 1.99
CA ASP A 82 -23.70 -10.56 3.07
C ASP A 82 -23.74 -9.93 4.47
N ILE A 83 -22.98 -8.86 4.70
CA ILE A 83 -23.06 -8.10 5.96
C ILE A 83 -24.36 -7.30 5.99
N GLY A 84 -24.74 -6.67 4.86
CA GLY A 84 -26.02 -5.97 4.73
C GLY A 84 -27.22 -6.88 4.96
N LYS A 85 -27.24 -8.08 4.36
CA LYS A 85 -28.28 -9.10 4.63
C LYS A 85 -28.29 -9.51 6.11
N SER A 86 -27.14 -9.85 6.70
CA SER A 86 -27.10 -10.31 8.09
C SER A 86 -27.51 -9.22 9.09
N LEU A 87 -27.20 -7.96 8.81
CA LEU A 87 -27.56 -6.83 9.68
C LEU A 87 -29.04 -6.46 9.50
N ASN A 88 -29.58 -6.52 8.27
CA ASN A 88 -31.01 -6.37 8.03
C ASN A 88 -31.80 -7.51 8.69
N PHE A 89 -31.38 -8.78 8.56
CA PHE A 89 -32.04 -9.90 9.23
C PHE A 89 -32.02 -9.73 10.76
N LEU A 90 -30.87 -9.35 11.33
CA LEU A 90 -30.76 -9.07 12.77
C LEU A 90 -31.64 -7.86 13.19
N ASN A 91 -31.79 -6.85 12.35
CA ASN A 91 -32.60 -5.66 12.65
C ASN A 91 -34.11 -5.91 12.43
N ASP A 92 -34.48 -6.78 11.49
CA ASP A 92 -35.83 -7.29 11.29
C ASP A 92 -36.21 -8.21 12.47
N ASP A 93 -35.31 -9.08 12.93
CA ASP A 93 -35.45 -9.85 14.17
C ASP A 93 -35.57 -8.94 15.40
N LEU A 94 -34.81 -7.83 15.46
CA LEU A 94 -34.87 -6.87 16.57
C LEU A 94 -36.14 -6.01 16.52
N HIS A 95 -36.69 -5.72 15.33
CA HIS A 95 -38.02 -5.13 15.17
C HIS A 95 -39.14 -6.14 15.45
N ALA A 96 -38.99 -7.42 15.10
CA ALA A 96 -39.90 -8.49 15.48
C ALA A 96 -39.92 -8.66 17.00
N LEU A 97 -38.76 -8.74 17.66
CA LEU A 97 -38.64 -8.75 19.11
C LEU A 97 -39.17 -7.45 19.75
N SER A 98 -38.95 -6.28 19.14
CA SER A 98 -39.50 -5.02 19.66
C SER A 98 -41.01 -4.91 19.49
N THR A 99 -41.61 -5.56 18.49
CA THR A 99 -43.06 -5.60 18.30
C THR A 99 -43.72 -6.71 19.11
N GLU A 100 -43.08 -7.86 19.29
CA GLU A 100 -43.42 -8.87 20.30
C GLU A 100 -43.39 -8.27 21.72
N HIS A 101 -42.30 -7.62 22.11
CA HIS A 101 -42.18 -6.97 23.42
C HIS A 101 -43.15 -5.79 23.56
N GLY A 102 -43.53 -5.15 22.45
CA GLY A 102 -44.63 -4.17 22.39
C GLY A 102 -46.00 -4.80 22.64
N LYS A 103 -46.31 -5.92 21.97
CA LYS A 103 -47.54 -6.70 22.19
C LYS A 103 -47.60 -7.25 23.62
N LEU A 104 -46.57 -7.95 24.08
CA LEU A 104 -46.48 -8.50 25.44
C LEU A 104 -46.64 -7.42 26.51
N ARG A 105 -46.09 -6.22 26.30
CA ARG A 105 -46.32 -5.06 27.18
C ARG A 105 -47.76 -4.53 27.12
N HIS A 106 -48.44 -4.66 25.99
CA HIS A 106 -49.85 -4.31 25.83
C HIS A 106 -50.78 -5.40 26.41
N GLU A 107 -50.45 -6.68 26.23
CA GLU A 107 -51.14 -7.84 26.80
C GLU A 107 -51.00 -7.87 28.32
N LEU A 108 -49.81 -7.56 28.87
CA LEU A 108 -49.63 -7.37 30.31
C LEU A 108 -50.54 -6.25 30.82
N LYS A 109 -50.51 -5.07 30.18
CA LYS A 109 -51.42 -3.96 30.55
C LYS A 109 -52.90 -4.31 30.42
N SER A 110 -53.30 -5.05 29.39
CA SER A 110 -54.66 -5.54 29.23
C SER A 110 -55.02 -6.55 30.30
N ARG A 111 -54.12 -7.47 30.68
CA ARG A 111 -54.31 -8.42 31.79
C ARG A 111 -54.32 -7.77 33.16
N ASP A 112 -53.63 -6.64 33.33
CA ASP A 112 -53.66 -5.84 34.54
C ASP A 112 -55.00 -5.08 34.63
N HIS A 113 -55.54 -4.54 33.51
CA HIS A 113 -56.91 -4.00 33.48
C HIS A 113 -57.99 -5.09 33.64
N GLU A 114 -57.85 -6.26 33.01
CA GLU A 114 -58.74 -7.41 33.22
C GLU A 114 -58.71 -7.92 34.67
N ARG A 115 -57.63 -7.67 35.42
CA ARG A 115 -57.54 -7.93 36.86
C ARG A 115 -58.23 -6.85 37.67
N ASP A 116 -57.94 -5.57 37.43
CA ASP A 116 -58.61 -4.47 38.13
C ASP A 116 -60.15 -4.54 37.94
N ASP A 117 -60.63 -4.88 36.73
CA ASP A 117 -62.07 -5.10 36.44
C ASP A 117 -62.61 -6.41 37.05
N SER A 118 -61.82 -7.50 37.08
CA SER A 118 -62.23 -8.80 37.67
C SER A 118 -62.29 -8.75 39.20
N ASP A 119 -61.36 -8.06 39.83
CA ASP A 119 -61.29 -7.94 41.29
C ASP A 119 -62.37 -6.96 41.81
N ALA A 120 -62.78 -5.99 40.98
CA ALA A 120 -63.94 -5.14 41.24
C ALA A 120 -65.32 -5.85 41.13
N LEU A 121 -65.39 -7.05 40.52
CA LEU A 121 -66.65 -7.76 40.24
C LEU A 121 -66.85 -9.09 40.98
N ASN A 122 -65.84 -9.64 41.66
CA ASN A 122 -65.95 -10.96 42.33
C ASN A 122 -66.40 -10.91 43.81
N ASP A 123 -66.45 -9.73 44.46
CA ASP A 123 -66.54 -9.63 45.93
C ASP A 123 -67.92 -9.99 46.54
N THR A 124 -68.90 -10.41 45.72
CA THR A 124 -70.18 -10.96 46.20
C THR A 124 -70.62 -12.21 45.42
N GLN A 125 -70.81 -13.33 46.14
CA GLN A 125 -71.60 -14.51 45.73
C GLN A 125 -71.07 -15.39 44.57
N SER A 126 -69.82 -15.90 44.64
CA SER A 126 -69.35 -16.94 43.69
C SER A 126 -68.34 -17.97 44.22
N SER A 127 -68.07 -18.03 45.53
CA SER A 127 -67.06 -18.94 46.10
C SER A 127 -67.41 -20.44 46.00
N SER A 128 -68.68 -20.82 46.20
CA SER A 128 -69.06 -22.23 46.38
C SER A 128 -69.15 -23.07 45.10
N PHE A 129 -69.18 -22.48 43.90
CA PHE A 129 -69.35 -23.21 42.64
C PHE A 129 -68.08 -23.21 41.77
N ARG A 130 -67.05 -22.44 42.16
CA ARG A 130 -65.76 -22.39 41.45
C ARG A 130 -64.75 -23.40 41.98
N GLN A 131 -64.87 -23.84 43.24
CA GLN A 131 -63.90 -24.75 43.86
C GLN A 131 -63.83 -26.09 43.12
N ASP A 132 -64.96 -26.80 42.95
CA ASP A 132 -65.01 -28.10 42.27
C ASP A 132 -64.44 -28.06 40.84
N MET A 133 -64.70 -26.97 40.09
CA MET A 133 -64.19 -26.77 38.73
C MET A 133 -62.70 -26.39 38.71
N ILE A 134 -62.24 -25.63 39.71
CA ILE A 134 -60.81 -25.35 39.90
C ILE A 134 -60.09 -26.66 40.21
N ASP A 135 -60.63 -27.50 41.10
CA ASP A 135 -60.03 -28.77 41.47
C ASP A 135 -60.01 -29.76 40.30
N GLU A 136 -61.08 -29.90 39.50
CA GLU A 136 -61.05 -30.75 38.28
C GLU A 136 -60.01 -30.27 37.24
N VAL A 137 -59.87 -28.95 37.06
CA VAL A 137 -58.85 -28.35 36.17
C VAL A 137 -57.44 -28.48 36.74
N VAL A 138 -57.28 -28.40 38.07
CA VAL A 138 -56.02 -28.61 38.78
C VAL A 138 -55.61 -30.08 38.72
N GLN A 139 -56.50 -31.05 38.99
CA GLN A 139 -56.30 -32.48 38.75
C GLN A 139 -55.84 -32.72 37.30
N SER A 140 -56.61 -32.24 36.32
CA SER A 140 -56.30 -32.41 34.89
C SER A 140 -54.93 -31.82 34.48
N ARG A 141 -54.48 -30.78 35.19
CA ARG A 141 -53.17 -30.15 34.99
C ARG A 141 -52.05 -30.87 35.74
N LEU A 142 -52.34 -31.40 36.92
CA LEU A 142 -51.46 -32.28 37.71
C LEU A 142 -51.20 -33.58 36.96
N ASP A 143 -52.23 -34.25 36.44
CA ASP A 143 -52.12 -35.48 35.66
C ASP A 143 -51.32 -35.27 34.38
N ARG A 144 -51.56 -34.17 33.65
CA ARG A 144 -50.72 -33.79 32.51
C ARG A 144 -49.26 -33.56 32.92
N ARG A 145 -49.02 -32.87 34.04
CA ARG A 145 -47.66 -32.58 34.51
C ARG A 145 -46.96 -33.81 35.09
N LEU A 146 -47.68 -34.74 35.72
CA LEU A 146 -47.20 -36.04 36.16
C LEU A 146 -46.87 -36.94 34.97
N LEU A 147 -47.71 -36.98 33.94
CA LEU A 147 -47.43 -37.72 32.70
C LEU A 147 -46.24 -37.13 31.93
N GLU A 148 -46.04 -35.81 32.00
CA GLU A 148 -44.89 -35.11 31.44
C GLU A 148 -43.61 -35.42 32.24
N ILE A 149 -43.64 -35.28 33.57
CA ILE A 149 -42.54 -35.68 34.48
C ILE A 149 -42.21 -37.17 34.33
N GLN A 150 -43.21 -38.05 34.13
CA GLN A 150 -42.98 -39.48 33.92
C GLN A 150 -42.35 -39.78 32.55
N LYS A 151 -42.67 -39.00 31.51
CA LYS A 151 -41.98 -39.06 30.21
C LYS A 151 -40.55 -38.51 30.31
N ASP A 152 -40.34 -37.44 31.06
CA ASP A 152 -39.02 -36.84 31.24
C ASP A 152 -38.12 -37.70 32.12
N LEU A 153 -38.61 -38.27 33.22
CA LEU A 153 -37.91 -39.32 33.98
C LEU A 153 -37.61 -40.57 33.14
N LYS A 154 -38.47 -40.93 32.17
CA LYS A 154 -38.18 -42.04 31.25
C LYS A 154 -37.09 -41.68 30.24
N ARG A 155 -37.13 -40.48 29.66
CA ARG A 155 -36.06 -39.93 28.80
C ARG A 155 -34.75 -39.78 29.54
N GLU A 156 -34.79 -39.29 30.78
CA GLU A 156 -33.64 -39.13 31.64
C GLU A 156 -33.06 -40.49 32.01
N LYS A 157 -33.89 -41.49 32.33
CA LYS A 157 -33.42 -42.87 32.56
C LYS A 157 -32.82 -43.50 31.30
N GLU A 158 -33.41 -43.26 30.13
CA GLU A 158 -32.86 -43.69 28.83
C GLU A 158 -31.55 -42.96 28.50
N GLN A 159 -31.42 -41.68 28.85
CA GLN A 159 -30.17 -40.92 28.75
C GLN A 159 -29.12 -41.39 29.76
N GLN A 160 -29.44 -41.55 31.04
CA GLN A 160 -28.53 -42.07 32.06
C GLN A 160 -28.07 -43.50 31.72
N GLN A 161 -28.94 -44.35 31.14
CA GLN A 161 -28.56 -45.69 30.70
C GLN A 161 -27.69 -45.66 29.42
N SER A 162 -27.91 -44.67 28.54
CA SER A 162 -27.02 -44.39 27.39
C SER A 162 -25.66 -43.83 27.85
N GLN A 163 -25.66 -42.95 28.85
CA GLN A 163 -24.47 -42.33 29.44
C GLN A 163 -23.64 -43.38 30.16
N ALA A 164 -24.25 -44.18 31.04
CA ALA A 164 -23.59 -45.27 31.74
C ALA A 164 -23.02 -46.34 30.78
N THR A 165 -23.68 -46.63 29.66
CA THR A 165 -23.13 -47.55 28.64
C THR A 165 -22.01 -46.92 27.79
N VAL A 166 -21.95 -45.59 27.68
CA VAL A 166 -20.79 -44.86 27.14
C VAL A 166 -19.65 -44.80 28.15
N ASP A 167 -19.92 -44.49 29.42
CA ASP A 167 -18.91 -44.33 30.47
C ASP A 167 -18.28 -45.68 30.87
N VAL A 168 -19.06 -46.76 30.98
CA VAL A 168 -18.50 -48.12 31.14
C VAL A 168 -17.64 -48.51 29.94
N ARG A 169 -18.02 -48.11 28.71
CA ARG A 169 -17.22 -48.36 27.50
C ARG A 169 -15.94 -47.50 27.47
N ALA A 170 -15.98 -46.30 28.03
CA ALA A 170 -14.82 -45.44 28.21
C ALA A 170 -13.85 -46.01 29.27
N LEU A 171 -14.36 -46.41 30.45
CA LEU A 171 -13.55 -47.08 31.48
C LEU A 171 -12.91 -48.37 30.97
N VAL A 172 -13.65 -49.19 30.20
CA VAL A 172 -13.08 -50.40 29.57
C VAL A 172 -11.97 -50.06 28.57
N GLN A 173 -12.12 -49.00 27.76
CA GLN A 173 -11.03 -48.54 26.88
C GLN A 173 -9.85 -47.93 27.64
N GLU A 174 -10.08 -47.28 28.78
CA GLU A 174 -8.99 -46.67 29.57
C GLU A 174 -8.21 -47.72 30.37
N LEU A 175 -8.89 -48.71 30.97
CA LEU A 175 -8.26 -49.86 31.61
C LEU A 175 -7.44 -50.69 30.60
N GLN A 176 -7.92 -50.85 29.35
CA GLN A 176 -7.17 -51.52 28.29
C GLN A 176 -5.96 -50.70 27.76
N ARG A 177 -5.79 -49.43 28.17
CA ARG A 177 -4.72 -48.55 27.69
C ARG A 177 -3.56 -48.31 28.66
N LYS A 178 -3.59 -48.87 29.88
CA LYS A 178 -2.54 -48.63 30.91
C LYS A 178 -2.01 -49.91 31.60
N PRO A 179 -1.17 -50.73 30.93
CA PRO A 179 -0.36 -51.77 31.58
C PRO A 179 1.07 -51.32 31.93
N ASN A 180 1.45 -50.06 31.65
CA ASN A 180 2.82 -49.55 31.87
C ASN A 180 2.79 -48.07 32.29
N LEU A 181 2.96 -47.78 33.60
CA LEU A 181 3.56 -46.56 34.20
C LEU A 181 3.26 -46.48 35.72
N THR A 182 3.88 -47.36 36.51
CA THR A 182 3.80 -47.35 37.99
C THR A 182 5.19 -47.48 38.62
N THR A 183 6.11 -46.60 38.22
CA THR A 183 7.41 -46.42 38.88
C THR A 183 7.74 -44.93 39.03
N ILE A 184 8.45 -44.60 40.12
CA ILE A 184 9.01 -43.27 40.45
C ILE A 184 7.95 -42.20 40.89
N SER A 185 7.69 -42.09 42.21
CA SER A 185 7.61 -40.83 43.00
C SER A 185 6.71 -40.82 44.28
N SER A 186 6.70 -41.85 45.15
CA SER A 186 6.03 -41.74 46.49
C SER A 186 6.55 -42.66 47.62
N SER A 187 7.73 -43.28 47.44
CA SER A 187 8.16 -44.43 48.25
C SER A 187 8.81 -44.10 49.61
N THR A 188 8.01 -43.68 50.61
CA THR A 188 8.46 -43.76 52.03
C THR A 188 7.37 -43.94 53.09
N LEU A 189 6.11 -43.55 52.86
CA LEU A 189 5.09 -43.51 53.93
C LEU A 189 3.93 -44.52 53.80
N GLN A 190 3.65 -45.06 52.61
CA GLN A 190 2.53 -46.02 52.43
C GLN A 190 2.90 -47.48 52.79
N ASN A 191 4.20 -47.82 52.82
CA ASN A 191 4.71 -49.18 53.04
C ASN A 191 4.47 -49.75 54.46
N GLU A 192 4.03 -48.95 55.43
CA GLU A 192 3.65 -49.42 56.77
C GLU A 192 2.15 -49.72 56.82
N ASP A 193 1.32 -48.79 56.35
CA ASP A 193 -0.15 -48.93 56.33
C ASP A 193 -0.61 -50.08 55.43
N ASP A 194 -0.02 -50.27 54.24
CA ASP A 194 -0.38 -51.38 53.35
C ASP A 194 -0.07 -52.74 53.98
N LYS A 195 1.04 -52.87 54.72
CA LYS A 195 1.36 -54.10 55.48
C LYS A 195 0.42 -54.30 56.66
N LEU A 196 0.09 -53.23 57.38
CA LEU A 196 -0.85 -53.29 58.51
C LEU A 196 -2.25 -53.68 58.05
N LEU A 197 -2.68 -53.18 56.89
CA LEU A 197 -3.95 -53.54 56.25
C LEU A 197 -3.92 -55.00 55.77
N GLN A 198 -2.85 -55.44 55.12
CA GLN A 198 -2.68 -56.83 54.69
C GLN A 198 -2.69 -57.81 55.88
N ALA A 199 -2.02 -57.47 56.99
CA ALA A 199 -2.04 -58.27 58.22
C ALA A 199 -3.42 -58.34 58.87
N LYS A 200 -4.16 -57.22 58.89
CA LYS A 200 -5.56 -57.18 59.38
C LYS A 200 -6.48 -58.03 58.49
N LEU A 201 -6.31 -58.01 57.17
CA LEU A 201 -7.09 -58.83 56.24
C LEU A 201 -6.86 -60.33 56.48
N LEU A 202 -5.59 -60.73 56.64
CA LEU A 202 -5.20 -62.13 56.87
C LEU A 202 -5.73 -62.67 58.21
N LEU A 203 -5.79 -61.83 59.25
CA LEU A 203 -6.47 -62.15 60.52
C LEU A 203 -8.00 -62.25 60.36
N ALA A 204 -8.61 -61.39 59.54
CA ALA A 204 -10.04 -61.45 59.26
C ALA A 204 -10.43 -62.73 58.51
N ASP A 205 -9.65 -63.15 57.51
CA ASP A 205 -9.85 -64.41 56.79
C ASP A 205 -9.64 -65.64 57.70
N SER A 206 -8.64 -65.61 58.60
CA SER A 206 -8.43 -66.68 59.59
C SER A 206 -9.63 -66.79 60.56
N ASN A 207 -10.14 -65.66 61.06
CA ASN A 207 -11.31 -65.63 61.93
C ASN A 207 -12.58 -66.10 61.20
N LYS A 208 -12.74 -65.72 59.92
CA LYS A 208 -13.83 -66.20 59.06
C LYS A 208 -13.80 -67.72 58.89
N GLN A 209 -12.64 -68.31 58.56
CA GLN A 209 -12.51 -69.77 58.43
C GLN A 209 -12.81 -70.50 59.75
N MET A 210 -12.41 -69.93 60.90
CA MET A 210 -12.76 -70.46 62.21
C MET A 210 -14.27 -70.43 62.48
N ILE A 211 -14.95 -69.33 62.15
CA ILE A 211 -16.41 -69.21 62.27
C ILE A 211 -17.13 -70.16 61.32
N GLU A 212 -16.70 -70.26 60.06
CA GLU A 212 -17.26 -71.20 59.07
C GLU A 212 -17.13 -72.66 59.52
N SER A 213 -15.99 -73.03 60.13
CA SER A 213 -15.78 -74.36 60.74
C SER A 213 -16.71 -74.60 61.94
N GLN A 214 -16.86 -73.62 62.84
CA GLN A 214 -17.79 -73.72 63.96
C GLN A 214 -19.26 -73.86 63.50
N LEU A 215 -19.67 -73.10 62.49
CA LEU A 215 -21.02 -73.11 61.92
C LEU A 215 -21.33 -74.42 61.18
N PHE A 216 -20.33 -75.04 60.56
CA PHE A 216 -20.45 -76.40 60.01
C PHE A 216 -20.64 -77.45 61.13
N ASN A 217 -19.85 -77.36 62.20
CA ASN A 217 -19.93 -78.30 63.32
C ASN A 217 -21.26 -78.21 64.08
N THR A 218 -21.80 -76.99 64.31
CA THR A 218 -23.10 -76.83 64.99
C THR A 218 -24.28 -77.28 64.13
N LYS A 219 -24.23 -77.07 62.81
CA LYS A 219 -25.23 -77.63 61.87
C LYS A 219 -25.27 -79.15 61.93
N ARG A 220 -24.10 -79.81 61.90
CA ARG A 220 -24.02 -81.27 62.00
C ARG A 220 -24.57 -81.80 63.33
N GLN A 221 -24.26 -81.14 64.45
CA GLN A 221 -24.81 -81.50 65.76
C GLN A 221 -26.35 -81.34 65.83
N LEU A 222 -26.93 -80.41 65.04
CA LEU A 222 -28.38 -80.27 64.92
C LEU A 222 -29.00 -81.45 64.16
N GLU A 223 -28.40 -81.87 63.04
CA GLU A 223 -28.86 -83.03 62.24
C GLU A 223 -28.79 -84.35 63.06
N ASP A 224 -27.72 -84.54 63.82
CA ASP A 224 -27.57 -85.67 64.75
C ASP A 224 -28.65 -85.65 65.87
N ALA A 225 -29.07 -84.46 66.33
CA ALA A 225 -30.14 -84.31 67.33
C ALA A 225 -31.55 -84.53 66.75
N GLU A 226 -31.82 -84.07 65.52
CA GLU A 226 -33.11 -84.25 64.85
C GLU A 226 -33.38 -85.72 64.49
N THR A 227 -32.36 -86.46 64.05
CA THR A 227 -32.48 -87.91 63.82
C THR A 227 -32.76 -88.67 65.12
N GLY A 228 -32.13 -88.31 66.24
CA GLY A 228 -32.45 -88.85 67.56
C GLY A 228 -33.89 -88.59 68.01
N LYS A 229 -34.38 -87.35 67.83
CA LYS A 229 -35.78 -86.96 68.13
C LYS A 229 -36.79 -87.80 67.34
N ASN A 230 -36.53 -88.03 66.06
CA ASN A 230 -37.41 -88.81 65.19
C ASN A 230 -37.47 -90.30 65.59
N SER A 231 -36.35 -90.87 66.06
CA SER A 231 -36.32 -92.24 66.61
C SER A 231 -37.18 -92.38 67.86
N LEU A 232 -37.12 -91.41 68.78
CA LEU A 232 -37.90 -91.42 70.03
C LEU A 232 -39.42 -91.30 69.76
N ALA A 233 -39.81 -90.47 68.80
CA ALA A 233 -41.21 -90.30 68.39
C ALA A 233 -41.84 -91.61 67.86
N TYR A 234 -41.05 -92.42 67.15
CA TYR A 234 -41.49 -93.75 66.68
C TYR A 234 -41.75 -94.72 67.84
N GLN A 235 -40.88 -94.76 68.85
CA GLN A 235 -41.07 -95.61 70.04
C GLN A 235 -42.31 -95.22 70.86
N VAL A 236 -42.54 -93.92 71.09
CA VAL A 236 -43.73 -93.41 71.80
C VAL A 236 -45.03 -93.81 71.07
N THR A 237 -44.99 -93.90 69.74
CA THR A 237 -46.14 -94.30 68.93
C THR A 237 -46.46 -95.79 69.12
N GLN A 238 -45.46 -96.68 69.09
CA GLN A 238 -45.69 -98.12 69.33
C GLN A 238 -46.23 -98.42 70.74
N LEU A 239 -45.73 -97.72 71.77
CA LEU A 239 -46.20 -97.93 73.15
C LEU A 239 -47.68 -97.58 73.33
N ARG A 240 -48.19 -96.58 72.59
CA ARG A 240 -49.63 -96.22 72.59
C ARG A 240 -50.50 -97.31 71.97
N GLU A 241 -50.05 -97.95 70.89
CA GLU A 241 -50.78 -99.09 70.30
C GLU A 241 -50.82 -100.33 71.20
N GLN A 242 -49.83 -100.52 72.06
CA GLN A 242 -49.80 -101.63 73.01
C GLN A 242 -50.78 -101.41 74.16
N LEU A 243 -50.85 -100.19 74.71
CA LEU A 243 -51.78 -99.85 75.80
C LEU A 243 -53.24 -100.11 75.41
N MET A 244 -53.66 -99.59 74.25
CA MET A 244 -55.03 -99.73 73.72
C MET A 244 -55.52 -101.19 73.62
N ARG A 245 -54.61 -102.15 73.40
CA ARG A 245 -54.96 -103.59 73.32
C ARG A 245 -55.25 -104.16 74.71
N SER A 246 -54.48 -103.76 75.73
CA SER A 246 -54.64 -104.25 77.12
C SER A 246 -55.91 -103.74 77.80
N GLU A 247 -56.39 -102.55 77.44
CA GLU A 247 -57.61 -101.98 78.02
C GLU A 247 -58.86 -102.72 77.54
N TYR A 248 -58.89 -103.12 76.26
CA TYR A 248 -59.98 -103.90 75.66
C TYR A 248 -60.17 -105.29 76.30
N GLU A 249 -59.07 -105.97 76.66
CA GLU A 249 -59.13 -107.27 77.35
C GLU A 249 -59.72 -107.15 78.77
N ARG A 250 -59.56 -105.99 79.42
CA ARG A 250 -59.92 -105.79 80.83
C ARG A 250 -61.42 -105.62 81.06
N GLU A 251 -62.15 -105.00 80.12
CA GLU A 251 -63.61 -104.83 80.23
C GLU A 251 -64.37 -106.17 80.16
N LEU A 252 -63.85 -107.14 79.40
CA LEU A 252 -64.53 -108.41 79.15
C LEU A 252 -64.70 -109.24 80.42
N ILE A 253 -63.73 -109.18 81.34
CA ILE A 253 -63.68 -109.94 82.59
C ILE A 253 -64.72 -109.41 83.61
N ILE A 254 -65.00 -108.11 83.60
CA ILE A 254 -65.86 -107.45 84.61
C ILE A 254 -67.33 -107.88 84.46
N LYS A 255 -67.79 -108.18 83.24
CA LYS A 255 -69.18 -108.60 82.98
C LYS A 255 -69.53 -110.00 83.47
N GLN A 256 -68.57 -110.86 83.80
CA GLN A 256 -68.82 -112.27 84.13
C GLN A 256 -69.10 -112.55 85.62
N ARG A 257 -69.02 -111.57 86.52
CA ARG A 257 -68.96 -111.79 87.99
C ARG A 257 -70.18 -111.32 88.80
N ARG A 258 -71.32 -111.01 88.16
CA ARG A 258 -72.38 -110.22 88.83
C ARG A 258 -73.68 -110.96 89.21
N ASP A 259 -73.86 -112.21 88.78
CA ASP A 259 -75.21 -112.81 88.69
C ASP A 259 -75.48 -113.99 89.67
N GLU A 260 -74.68 -114.18 90.74
CA GLU A 260 -74.60 -115.50 91.43
C GLU A 260 -74.96 -115.57 92.95
N TYR A 261 -75.39 -114.51 93.66
CA TYR A 261 -75.62 -114.58 95.13
C TYR A 261 -76.87 -113.90 95.75
N ASP A 262 -77.44 -114.64 96.72
CA ASP A 262 -78.19 -114.28 97.96
C ASP A 262 -79.74 -114.28 98.07
N SER A 263 -80.22 -114.85 99.20
CA SER A 263 -81.61 -114.99 99.69
C SER A 263 -81.67 -115.49 101.17
N THR A 264 -82.85 -115.42 101.84
CA THR A 264 -83.26 -115.98 103.19
C THR A 264 -82.76 -115.32 104.51
N ASP A 265 -83.36 -115.47 105.72
CA ASP A 265 -84.80 -115.52 106.20
C ASP A 265 -84.93 -115.54 107.79
N ASP A 266 -86.18 -115.53 108.32
CA ASP A 266 -86.74 -116.19 109.55
C ASP A 266 -86.92 -115.47 110.95
N ALA A 267 -87.79 -115.99 111.86
CA ALA A 267 -88.44 -115.25 112.98
C ALA A 267 -88.73 -115.91 114.41
N PRO A 268 -89.94 -116.39 114.85
CA PRO A 268 -90.55 -115.96 116.16
C PRO A 268 -91.22 -117.03 117.10
N ILE A 269 -91.75 -116.65 118.31
CA ILE A 269 -92.57 -117.51 119.23
C ILE A 269 -93.34 -116.68 120.35
N ARG A 270 -94.26 -117.13 121.27
CA ARG A 270 -95.62 -117.77 121.27
C ARG A 270 -96.39 -117.43 122.61
N ARG A 271 -97.35 -118.22 123.17
CA ARG A 271 -98.19 -117.94 124.41
C ARG A 271 -98.60 -119.20 125.23
N ARG A 272 -99.14 -119.00 126.46
CA ARG A 272 -100.28 -119.69 127.18
C ARG A 272 -100.07 -120.86 128.18
N ARG A 273 -101.11 -121.05 129.03
CA ARG A 273 -101.38 -122.03 130.14
C ARG A 273 -100.75 -121.63 131.49
N GLU A 274 -101.46 -121.39 132.60
CA GLU A 274 -102.90 -121.48 132.96
C GLU A 274 -103.43 -122.88 133.35
N SER A 275 -102.72 -123.59 134.23
CA SER A 275 -103.29 -124.69 135.04
C SER A 275 -103.00 -124.56 136.55
N ASP A 276 -102.00 -123.79 136.93
CA ASP A 276 -101.41 -123.77 138.28
C ASP A 276 -102.12 -122.79 139.24
N ARG A 277 -103.10 -122.05 138.72
CA ARG A 277 -103.70 -120.85 139.32
C ARG A 277 -104.26 -121.06 140.73
N LEU A 278 -104.83 -122.24 141.01
CA LEU A 278 -105.52 -122.54 142.27
C LEU A 278 -104.61 -123.09 143.39
N ASN A 279 -103.36 -123.46 143.09
CA ASN A 279 -102.36 -123.77 144.11
C ASN A 279 -101.52 -122.52 144.43
N LEU A 280 -101.08 -121.79 143.40
CA LEU A 280 -100.36 -120.52 143.55
C LEU A 280 -101.15 -119.47 144.33
N GLU A 281 -102.49 -119.46 144.26
CA GLU A 281 -103.34 -118.54 145.03
C GLU A 281 -103.23 -118.76 146.56
N ARG A 282 -102.91 -119.98 147.01
CA ARG A 282 -102.68 -120.29 148.43
C ARG A 282 -101.26 -119.91 148.87
N GLU A 283 -100.27 -120.16 148.01
CA GLU A 283 -98.87 -119.75 148.23
C GLU A 283 -98.73 -118.23 148.22
N TYR A 284 -99.48 -117.52 147.36
CA TYR A 284 -99.50 -116.06 147.24
C TYR A 284 -99.86 -115.38 148.57
N LEU A 285 -100.90 -115.84 149.26
CA LEU A 285 -101.31 -115.30 150.57
C LEU A 285 -100.23 -115.52 151.65
N GLN A 286 -99.52 -116.65 151.60
CA GLN A 286 -98.43 -116.95 152.52
C GLN A 286 -97.18 -116.10 152.19
N MET A 287 -96.89 -115.88 150.91
CA MET A 287 -95.79 -115.04 150.43
C MET A 287 -96.02 -113.55 150.72
N GLN A 288 -97.27 -113.06 150.62
CA GLN A 288 -97.65 -111.69 150.97
C GLN A 288 -97.39 -111.39 152.45
N SER A 289 -97.62 -112.36 153.34
CA SER A 289 -97.32 -112.26 154.78
C SER A 289 -95.82 -112.12 155.08
N HIS A 290 -94.95 -112.75 154.26
CA HIS A 290 -93.50 -112.60 154.37
C HIS A 290 -92.99 -111.29 153.75
N LEU A 291 -93.54 -110.86 152.61
CA LEU A 291 -93.16 -109.59 151.97
C LEU A 291 -93.47 -108.37 152.86
N MET A 292 -94.58 -108.39 153.60
CA MET A 292 -94.95 -107.36 154.59
C MET A 292 -93.99 -107.26 155.80
N LYS A 293 -93.00 -108.16 155.94
CA LYS A 293 -92.09 -108.23 157.10
C LYS A 293 -90.61 -108.24 156.71
N SER A 294 -90.28 -107.88 155.46
CA SER A 294 -88.92 -107.93 154.93
C SER A 294 -88.32 -106.54 154.64
N ASN A 295 -87.00 -106.44 154.65
CA ASN A 295 -86.21 -105.19 154.54
C ASN A 295 -86.25 -104.52 153.14
N ALA A 296 -87.00 -105.07 152.17
CA ALA A 296 -87.00 -104.66 150.77
C ALA A 296 -87.25 -103.15 150.54
N LEU A 297 -87.99 -102.48 151.43
CA LEU A 297 -88.21 -101.02 151.36
C LEU A 297 -86.90 -100.21 151.44
N ASN A 298 -85.92 -100.66 152.24
CA ASN A 298 -84.63 -99.98 152.35
C ASN A 298 -83.76 -100.17 151.10
N GLU A 299 -83.82 -101.35 150.48
CA GLU A 299 -83.13 -101.64 149.22
C GLU A 299 -83.75 -100.82 148.07
N ILE A 300 -85.09 -100.74 147.98
CA ILE A 300 -85.79 -99.88 147.02
C ILE A 300 -85.41 -98.40 147.20
N VAL A 301 -85.31 -97.92 148.44
CA VAL A 301 -84.88 -96.53 148.73
C VAL A 301 -83.42 -96.29 148.35
N ASN A 302 -82.52 -97.27 148.49
CA ASN A 302 -81.12 -97.12 148.10
C ASN A 302 -80.93 -97.22 146.58
N VAL A 303 -81.57 -98.20 145.93
CA VAL A 303 -81.62 -98.28 144.45
C VAL A 303 -82.20 -97.01 143.85
N LYS A 304 -83.23 -96.42 144.48
CA LYS A 304 -83.74 -95.10 144.05
C LYS A 304 -82.70 -93.99 144.22
N LYS A 305 -81.98 -93.90 145.35
CA LYS A 305 -80.91 -92.90 145.51
C LYS A 305 -79.77 -93.06 144.49
N ASP A 306 -79.44 -94.29 144.11
CA ASP A 306 -78.39 -94.56 143.12
C ASP A 306 -78.88 -94.34 141.68
N LEU A 307 -80.17 -94.55 141.41
CA LEU A 307 -80.84 -94.07 140.20
C LEU A 307 -80.86 -92.54 140.15
N ASP A 308 -81.24 -91.84 141.23
CA ASP A 308 -81.24 -90.37 141.33
C ASP A 308 -79.82 -89.79 141.10
N LYS A 309 -78.76 -90.50 141.54
CA LYS A 309 -77.35 -90.14 141.24
C LYS A 309 -77.00 -90.37 139.77
N SER A 310 -77.35 -91.54 139.24
CA SER A 310 -77.11 -91.91 137.83
C SER A 310 -77.85 -90.97 136.87
N GLU A 311 -79.04 -90.50 137.26
CA GLU A 311 -79.81 -89.49 136.54
C GLU A 311 -79.12 -88.13 136.54
N ARG A 312 -78.65 -87.64 137.69
CA ARG A 312 -77.86 -86.39 137.75
C ARG A 312 -76.53 -86.49 137.00
N GLN A 313 -75.89 -87.66 137.01
CA GLN A 313 -74.68 -87.90 136.21
C GLN A 313 -74.97 -87.93 134.71
N ARG A 314 -76.10 -88.54 134.29
CA ARG A 314 -76.58 -88.55 132.91
C ARG A 314 -76.97 -87.15 132.44
N GLU A 315 -77.60 -86.36 133.31
CA GLU A 315 -77.93 -84.94 133.10
C GLU A 315 -76.64 -84.10 132.94
N GLN A 316 -75.70 -84.19 133.88
CA GLN A 316 -74.40 -83.51 133.80
C GLN A 316 -73.57 -83.91 132.56
N LEU A 317 -73.61 -85.18 132.16
CA LEU A 317 -72.97 -85.64 130.92
C LEU A 317 -73.70 -85.14 129.68
N SER A 318 -75.03 -85.00 129.71
CA SER A 318 -75.81 -84.37 128.64
C SER A 318 -75.47 -82.88 128.52
N ASP A 319 -75.42 -82.14 129.63
CA ASP A 319 -75.00 -80.73 129.66
C ASP A 319 -73.58 -80.56 129.12
N HIS A 320 -72.65 -81.43 129.52
CA HIS A 320 -71.27 -81.41 129.02
C HIS A 320 -71.17 -81.77 127.54
N LEU A 321 -71.97 -82.71 127.04
CA LEU A 321 -72.07 -83.02 125.61
C LEU A 321 -72.66 -81.84 124.84
N GLU A 322 -73.72 -81.19 125.34
CA GLU A 322 -74.32 -80.02 124.69
C GLU A 322 -73.35 -78.82 124.67
N ILE A 323 -72.61 -78.58 125.76
CA ILE A 323 -71.56 -77.56 125.82
C ILE A 323 -70.40 -77.88 124.86
N LEU A 324 -70.02 -79.16 124.72
CA LEU A 324 -68.98 -79.58 123.77
C LEU A 324 -69.45 -79.48 122.32
N MET A 325 -70.71 -79.87 122.02
CA MET A 325 -71.32 -79.67 120.71
C MET A 325 -71.38 -78.19 120.35
N LYS A 326 -71.90 -77.32 121.23
CA LYS A 326 -71.89 -75.86 121.03
C LYS A 326 -70.48 -75.32 120.75
N LYS A 327 -69.46 -75.78 121.47
CA LYS A 327 -68.05 -75.40 121.24
C LYS A 327 -67.47 -75.97 119.94
N CYS A 328 -67.95 -77.11 119.46
CA CYS A 328 -67.62 -77.63 118.13
C CYS A 328 -68.30 -76.80 117.04
N ASP A 329 -69.60 -76.53 117.15
CA ASP A 329 -70.34 -75.66 116.23
C ASP A 329 -69.73 -74.25 116.15
N GLU A 330 -69.32 -73.68 117.29
CA GLU A 330 -68.62 -72.39 117.37
C GLU A 330 -67.27 -72.44 116.65
N LYS A 331 -66.48 -73.50 116.86
CA LYS A 331 -65.21 -73.71 116.16
C LYS A 331 -65.40 -73.94 114.66
N GLU A 332 -66.44 -74.65 114.24
CA GLU A 332 -66.77 -74.86 112.83
C GLU A 332 -67.21 -73.55 112.17
N LYS A 333 -68.04 -72.73 112.85
CA LYS A 333 -68.41 -71.38 112.40
C LYS A 333 -67.20 -70.45 112.30
N ILE A 334 -66.22 -70.56 113.21
CA ILE A 334 -64.96 -69.82 113.14
C ILE A 334 -64.10 -70.34 111.98
N ALA A 335 -63.93 -71.65 111.84
CA ALA A 335 -63.15 -72.27 110.77
C ALA A 335 -63.71 -71.89 109.38
N ALA A 336 -65.03 -71.95 109.21
CA ALA A 336 -65.72 -71.55 107.98
C ALA A 336 -65.50 -70.07 107.65
N LYS A 337 -65.54 -69.16 108.64
CA LYS A 337 -65.18 -67.75 108.46
C LYS A 337 -63.73 -67.58 108.03
N THR A 338 -62.79 -68.17 108.76
CA THR A 338 -61.36 -68.08 108.41
C THR A 338 -61.04 -68.70 107.05
N TYR A 339 -61.81 -69.71 106.61
CA TYR A 339 -61.68 -70.27 105.26
C TYR A 339 -62.19 -69.31 104.18
N VAL A 340 -63.29 -68.60 104.42
CA VAL A 340 -63.76 -67.53 103.52
C VAL A 340 -62.76 -66.39 103.48
N GLU A 341 -62.28 -65.90 104.63
CA GLU A 341 -61.27 -64.84 104.74
C GLU A 341 -59.95 -65.23 104.02
N LEU A 342 -59.47 -66.47 104.17
CA LEU A 342 -58.29 -66.97 103.45
C LEU A 342 -58.54 -67.12 101.95
N LYS A 343 -59.74 -67.52 101.53
CA LYS A 343 -60.11 -67.63 100.12
C LYS A 343 -60.21 -66.24 99.46
N GLU A 344 -60.81 -65.27 100.14
CA GLU A 344 -60.85 -63.87 99.70
C GLU A 344 -59.44 -63.28 99.64
N LEU A 345 -58.57 -63.55 100.62
CA LEU A 345 -57.15 -63.14 100.56
C LEU A 345 -56.41 -63.78 99.38
N SER A 346 -56.64 -65.06 99.08
CA SER A 346 -56.06 -65.74 97.91
C SER A 346 -56.54 -65.12 96.61
N GLU A 347 -57.86 -64.91 96.45
CA GLU A 347 -58.42 -64.29 95.25
C GLU A 347 -57.93 -62.85 95.07
N ASN A 348 -57.76 -62.09 96.15
CA ASN A 348 -57.14 -60.77 96.13
C ASN A 348 -55.67 -60.84 95.68
N CYS A 349 -54.86 -61.77 96.22
CA CYS A 349 -53.48 -61.99 95.76
C CYS A 349 -53.43 -62.29 94.26
N ASP A 350 -54.27 -63.21 93.75
CA ASP A 350 -54.35 -63.51 92.32
C ASP A 350 -54.73 -62.27 91.49
N THR A 351 -55.53 -61.34 92.01
CA THR A 351 -55.82 -60.06 91.31
C THR A 351 -54.65 -59.09 91.35
N TYR A 352 -53.91 -59.00 92.46
CA TYR A 352 -52.73 -58.16 92.57
C TYR A 352 -51.59 -58.67 91.67
N GLU A 353 -51.38 -59.98 91.57
CA GLU A 353 -50.41 -60.55 90.62
C GLU A 353 -50.79 -60.23 89.17
N ARG A 354 -52.07 -60.43 88.79
CA ARG A 354 -52.57 -60.07 87.45
C ARG A 354 -52.47 -58.57 87.16
N GLN A 355 -52.68 -57.70 88.15
CA GLN A 355 -52.45 -56.26 88.02
C GLN A 355 -50.96 -55.92 87.88
N ASN A 356 -50.08 -56.56 88.64
CA ASN A 356 -48.64 -56.34 88.59
C ASN A 356 -48.04 -56.77 87.25
N VAL A 357 -48.42 -57.95 86.73
CA VAL A 357 -48.04 -58.41 85.39
C VAL A 357 -48.52 -57.42 84.31
N LYS A 358 -49.75 -56.91 84.42
CA LYS A 358 -50.25 -55.89 83.49
C LYS A 358 -49.44 -54.59 83.60
N LEU A 359 -49.17 -54.10 84.80
CA LEU A 359 -48.38 -52.88 85.01
C LEU A 359 -46.94 -53.01 84.50
N GLN A 360 -46.34 -54.20 84.58
CA GLN A 360 -45.04 -54.50 83.98
C GLN A 360 -45.11 -54.48 82.45
N GLN A 361 -46.18 -55.01 81.85
CA GLN A 361 -46.40 -54.95 80.40
C GLN A 361 -46.66 -53.49 79.93
N ASP A 362 -47.51 -52.75 80.62
CA ASP A 362 -47.82 -51.34 80.34
C ASP A 362 -46.55 -50.47 80.49
N LEU A 363 -45.69 -50.73 81.49
CA LEU A 363 -44.39 -50.09 81.65
C LEU A 363 -43.41 -50.45 80.52
N SER A 364 -43.35 -51.72 80.10
CA SER A 364 -42.49 -52.15 78.99
C SER A 364 -42.86 -51.44 77.68
N MET A 365 -44.16 -51.38 77.37
CA MET A 365 -44.67 -50.65 76.19
C MET A 365 -44.46 -49.13 76.28
N ALA A 366 -44.40 -48.56 77.49
CA ALA A 366 -44.09 -47.15 77.69
C ALA A 366 -42.60 -46.85 77.51
N LEU A 367 -41.71 -47.76 77.92
CA LEU A 367 -40.26 -47.64 77.71
C LEU A 367 -39.88 -47.81 76.23
N GLU A 368 -40.46 -48.79 75.54
CA GLU A 368 -40.27 -49.03 74.10
C GLU A 368 -40.63 -47.78 73.28
N LYS A 369 -41.81 -47.18 73.53
CA LYS A 369 -42.23 -45.92 72.88
C LYS A 369 -41.38 -44.72 73.26
N LEU A 370 -40.84 -44.68 74.47
CA LEU A 370 -39.92 -43.62 74.87
C LEU A 370 -38.60 -43.76 74.10
N GLU A 371 -38.10 -44.98 73.90
CA GLU A 371 -36.94 -45.25 73.06
C GLU A 371 -37.18 -44.83 71.60
N GLU A 372 -38.31 -45.25 71.00
CA GLU A 372 -38.73 -44.82 69.64
C GLU A 372 -38.70 -43.28 69.50
N ILE A 373 -39.36 -42.57 70.42
CA ILE A 373 -39.42 -41.10 70.41
C ILE A 373 -38.03 -40.47 70.60
N THR A 374 -37.15 -41.05 71.43
CA THR A 374 -35.77 -40.55 71.55
C THR A 374 -34.95 -40.78 70.27
N GLN A 375 -35.08 -41.94 69.62
CA GLN A 375 -34.41 -42.21 68.35
C GLN A 375 -34.94 -41.31 67.21
N GLU A 376 -36.22 -40.92 67.22
CA GLU A 376 -36.76 -39.92 66.29
C GLU A 376 -36.22 -38.51 66.60
N ALA A 377 -36.18 -38.11 67.86
CA ALA A 377 -35.62 -36.82 68.28
C ALA A 377 -34.13 -36.69 67.94
N GLU A 378 -33.35 -37.77 68.06
CA GLU A 378 -31.94 -37.81 67.64
C GLU A 378 -31.80 -37.67 66.11
N LYS A 379 -32.59 -38.39 65.31
CA LYS A 379 -32.61 -38.24 63.84
C LYS A 379 -32.93 -36.80 63.42
N TYR A 380 -33.95 -36.17 64.03
CA TYR A 380 -34.28 -34.77 63.76
C TYR A 380 -33.18 -33.80 64.21
N ALA A 381 -32.41 -34.12 65.26
CA ALA A 381 -31.26 -33.32 65.66
C ALA A 381 -30.08 -33.45 64.67
N GLU A 382 -29.82 -34.65 64.13
CA GLU A 382 -28.83 -34.87 63.08
C GLU A 382 -29.22 -34.18 61.76
N GLU A 383 -30.48 -34.30 61.32
CA GLU A 383 -31.03 -33.60 60.17
C GLU A 383 -30.93 -32.08 60.32
N LEU A 384 -31.26 -31.55 61.51
CA LEU A 384 -31.13 -30.12 61.81
C LEU A 384 -29.66 -29.68 61.74
N GLN A 385 -28.72 -30.46 62.28
CA GLN A 385 -27.29 -30.14 62.22
C GLN A 385 -26.75 -30.20 60.77
N LEU A 386 -27.21 -31.16 59.97
CA LEU A 386 -26.86 -31.28 58.55
C LEU A 386 -27.39 -30.08 57.74
N ASN A 387 -28.65 -29.68 57.99
CA ASN A 387 -29.25 -28.50 57.37
C ASN A 387 -28.54 -27.21 57.78
N GLN A 388 -28.14 -27.06 59.06
CA GLN A 388 -27.34 -25.91 59.52
C GLN A 388 -25.98 -25.83 58.81
N LYS A 389 -25.27 -26.95 58.65
CA LYS A 389 -24.03 -27.03 57.86
C LYS A 389 -24.27 -26.63 56.39
N HIS A 390 -25.34 -27.15 55.78
CA HIS A 390 -25.67 -26.83 54.39
C HIS A 390 -26.03 -25.34 54.20
N ILE A 391 -26.73 -24.73 55.15
CA ILE A 391 -26.99 -23.28 55.15
C ILE A 391 -25.67 -22.51 55.24
N ALA A 392 -24.74 -22.88 56.13
CA ALA A 392 -23.44 -22.22 56.24
C ALA A 392 -22.61 -22.33 54.94
N ASP A 393 -22.58 -23.50 54.29
CA ASP A 393 -21.95 -23.69 52.98
C ASP A 393 -22.55 -22.79 51.89
N LEU A 394 -23.88 -22.61 51.90
CA LEU A 394 -24.58 -21.73 50.95
C LEU A 394 -24.34 -20.25 51.26
N GLU A 395 -24.24 -19.86 52.53
CA GLU A 395 -23.88 -18.50 52.93
C GLU A 395 -22.44 -18.15 52.57
N GLN A 396 -21.49 -19.08 52.72
CA GLN A 396 -20.12 -18.92 52.24
C GLN A 396 -20.09 -18.72 50.72
N LYS A 397 -20.73 -19.62 49.95
CA LYS A 397 -20.80 -19.50 48.48
C LYS A 397 -21.45 -18.20 48.03
N ARG A 398 -22.50 -17.74 48.72
CA ARG A 398 -23.14 -16.44 48.48
C ARG A 398 -22.16 -15.28 48.67
N GLU A 399 -21.32 -15.31 49.71
CA GLU A 399 -20.33 -14.26 49.94
C GLU A 399 -19.15 -14.35 48.95
N GLU A 400 -18.70 -15.55 48.59
CA GLU A 400 -17.69 -15.76 47.53
C GLU A 400 -18.16 -15.19 46.18
N PHE A 401 -19.40 -15.48 45.76
CA PHE A 401 -19.97 -14.89 44.54
C PHE A 401 -20.13 -13.37 44.66
N LYS A 402 -20.47 -12.84 45.84
CA LYS A 402 -20.55 -11.39 46.09
C LYS A 402 -19.17 -10.72 45.97
N ILE A 403 -18.10 -11.35 46.47
CA ILE A 403 -16.72 -10.86 46.31
C ILE A 403 -16.28 -10.93 44.84
N GLN A 404 -16.55 -12.04 44.14
CA GLN A 404 -16.25 -12.18 42.71
C GLN A 404 -17.01 -11.14 41.85
N ALA A 405 -18.27 -10.87 42.14
CA ALA A 405 -19.06 -9.83 41.49
C ALA A 405 -18.48 -8.43 41.76
N GLN A 406 -18.06 -8.13 42.99
CA GLN A 406 -17.43 -6.85 43.32
C GLN A 406 -16.07 -6.66 42.62
N GLU A 407 -15.23 -7.69 42.58
CA GLU A 407 -13.92 -7.60 41.93
C GLU A 407 -14.05 -7.52 40.40
N THR A 408 -14.98 -8.25 39.77
CA THR A 408 -15.25 -8.09 38.33
C THR A 408 -15.81 -6.71 38.01
N ILE A 409 -16.73 -6.15 38.82
CA ILE A 409 -17.20 -4.75 38.68
C ILE A 409 -16.02 -3.76 38.80
N LYS A 410 -15.09 -3.99 39.73
CA LYS A 410 -13.88 -3.17 39.92
C LYS A 410 -12.93 -3.26 38.72
N GLN A 411 -12.74 -4.44 38.14
CA GLN A 411 -11.98 -4.64 36.91
C GLN A 411 -12.63 -3.96 35.70
N TRP A 412 -13.96 -4.06 35.52
CA TRP A 412 -14.68 -3.37 34.46
C TRP A 412 -14.61 -1.85 34.61
N LYS A 413 -14.78 -1.30 35.82
CA LYS A 413 -14.58 0.14 36.09
C LYS A 413 -13.15 0.61 35.75
N ALA A 414 -12.13 -0.19 36.09
CA ALA A 414 -10.75 0.10 35.71
C ALA A 414 -10.52 0.05 34.19
N ARG A 415 -11.16 -0.90 33.49
CA ARG A 415 -11.10 -1.02 32.02
C ARG A 415 -11.78 0.15 31.32
N VAL A 416 -12.96 0.57 31.78
CA VAL A 416 -13.66 1.78 31.28
C VAL A 416 -12.77 3.01 31.47
N LYS A 417 -12.24 3.24 32.68
CA LYS A 417 -11.34 4.36 32.97
C LYS A 417 -10.02 4.36 32.19
N LYS A 418 -9.60 3.20 31.66
CA LYS A 418 -8.49 3.13 30.69
C LYS A 418 -8.96 3.54 29.29
N LEU A 419 -10.07 2.98 28.82
CA LEU A 419 -10.63 3.28 27.49
C LEU A 419 -11.01 4.75 27.34
N GLU A 420 -11.57 5.39 28.37
CA GLU A 420 -11.82 6.84 28.42
C GLU A 420 -10.55 7.64 28.14
N LYS A 421 -9.46 7.35 28.87
CA LYS A 421 -8.16 8.01 28.68
C LYS A 421 -7.56 7.76 27.30
N ASP A 422 -7.71 6.55 26.76
CA ASP A 422 -7.20 6.20 25.44
C ASP A 422 -8.03 6.90 24.33
N VAL A 423 -9.35 7.02 24.51
CA VAL A 423 -10.23 7.84 23.65
C VAL A 423 -9.83 9.32 23.70
N ASP A 424 -9.57 9.89 24.89
CA ASP A 424 -9.18 11.31 25.00
C ASP A 424 -7.78 11.59 24.42
N ARG A 425 -6.84 10.63 24.53
CA ARG A 425 -5.57 10.66 23.80
C ARG A 425 -5.77 10.65 22.29
N HIS A 426 -6.67 9.80 21.79
CA HIS A 426 -6.99 9.76 20.36
C HIS A 426 -7.69 11.04 19.87
N LYS A 427 -8.59 11.63 20.66
CA LYS A 427 -9.17 12.96 20.37
C LYS A 427 -8.08 14.02 20.26
N PHE A 428 -7.22 14.14 21.28
CA PHE A 428 -6.13 15.13 21.31
C PHE A 428 -5.17 14.99 20.11
N GLY A 429 -4.74 13.75 19.80
CA GLY A 429 -3.91 13.48 18.62
C GLY A 429 -4.61 13.79 17.30
N SER A 430 -5.92 13.53 17.21
CA SER A 430 -6.74 13.87 16.04
C SER A 430 -6.87 15.40 15.87
N THR A 431 -7.12 16.13 16.96
CA THR A 431 -7.16 17.60 16.95
C THR A 431 -5.83 18.20 16.51
N GLN A 432 -4.70 17.75 17.08
CA GLN A 432 -3.37 18.22 16.67
C GLN A 432 -3.06 17.92 15.19
N MET A 433 -3.47 16.76 14.68
CA MET A 433 -3.33 16.43 13.26
C MET A 433 -4.23 17.27 12.36
N LEU A 434 -5.44 17.63 12.82
CA LEU A 434 -6.37 18.52 12.13
C LEU A 434 -5.84 19.96 12.09
N GLU A 435 -5.37 20.50 13.21
CA GLU A 435 -4.70 21.81 13.30
C GLU A 435 -3.50 21.88 12.34
N ARG A 436 -2.65 20.84 12.32
CA ARG A 436 -1.52 20.74 11.39
C ARG A 436 -1.99 20.70 9.93
N ASN A 437 -3.07 20.00 9.63
CA ASN A 437 -3.63 19.92 8.28
C ASN A 437 -4.22 21.27 7.84
N GLU A 438 -4.96 21.97 8.72
CA GLU A 438 -5.42 23.33 8.47
C GLU A 438 -4.26 24.29 8.18
N GLN A 439 -3.14 24.19 8.91
CA GLN A 439 -1.98 25.02 8.64
C GLN A 439 -1.37 24.70 7.26
N LEU A 440 -1.23 23.42 6.91
CA LEU A 440 -0.74 23.03 5.58
C LEU A 440 -1.68 23.47 4.44
N VAL A 441 -3.00 23.54 4.68
CA VAL A 441 -3.97 24.12 3.72
C VAL A 441 -3.76 25.63 3.58
N LYS A 442 -3.61 26.36 4.70
CA LYS A 442 -3.30 27.82 4.69
C LYS A 442 -1.98 28.09 3.96
N ASP A 443 -0.94 27.31 4.25
CA ASP A 443 0.37 27.41 3.59
C ASP A 443 0.24 27.15 2.07
N MET A 444 -0.49 26.11 1.67
CA MET A 444 -0.78 25.80 0.26
C MET A 444 -1.56 26.94 -0.43
N GLU A 445 -2.51 27.58 0.24
CA GLU A 445 -3.25 28.74 -0.29
C GLU A 445 -2.36 29.96 -0.47
N THR A 446 -1.44 30.24 0.47
CA THR A 446 -0.45 31.32 0.29
C THR A 446 0.53 31.03 -0.87
N LEU A 447 1.01 29.79 -1.01
CA LEU A 447 1.83 29.38 -2.15
C LEU A 447 1.07 29.45 -3.47
N LYS A 448 -0.23 29.15 -3.48
CA LYS A 448 -1.10 29.26 -4.65
C LYS A 448 -1.30 30.72 -5.09
N THR A 449 -1.53 31.63 -4.14
CA THR A 449 -1.66 33.07 -4.44
C THR A 449 -0.33 33.67 -4.91
N GLN A 450 0.79 33.33 -4.26
CA GLN A 450 2.14 33.69 -4.73
C GLN A 450 2.40 33.21 -6.18
N ASN A 451 2.06 31.95 -6.49
CA ASN A 451 2.20 31.38 -7.83
C ASN A 451 1.36 32.14 -8.88
N SER A 452 0.13 32.56 -8.55
CA SER A 452 -0.67 33.43 -9.42
C SER A 452 0.02 34.79 -9.65
N THR A 453 0.48 35.47 -8.60
CA THR A 453 1.16 36.78 -8.75
C THR A 453 2.47 36.68 -9.53
N LEU A 454 3.22 35.59 -9.41
CA LEU A 454 4.43 35.34 -10.20
C LEU A 454 4.09 35.08 -11.67
N LYS A 455 2.97 34.41 -11.97
CA LYS A 455 2.48 34.24 -13.35
C LYS A 455 2.07 35.57 -13.98
N GLU A 456 1.37 36.42 -13.23
CA GLU A 456 1.00 37.78 -13.67
C GLU A 456 2.24 38.66 -13.91
N GLN A 457 3.29 38.50 -13.10
CA GLN A 457 4.58 39.16 -13.34
C GLN A 457 5.29 38.62 -14.58
N ILE A 458 5.25 37.30 -14.80
CA ILE A 458 5.82 36.67 -16.01
C ILE A 458 5.10 37.16 -17.26
N THR A 459 3.76 37.11 -17.32
CA THR A 459 3.02 37.59 -18.51
C THR A 459 3.23 39.08 -18.76
N LYS A 460 3.37 39.89 -17.70
CA LYS A 460 3.74 41.31 -17.83
C LYS A 460 5.14 41.46 -18.44
N MET A 461 6.15 40.75 -17.96
CA MET A 461 7.51 40.78 -18.53
C MET A 461 7.54 40.24 -19.97
N GLU A 462 6.72 39.25 -20.31
CA GLU A 462 6.56 38.74 -21.68
C GLU A 462 5.96 39.81 -22.60
N THR A 463 4.96 40.57 -22.14
CA THR A 463 4.43 41.71 -22.91
C THR A 463 5.45 42.84 -23.08
N GLU A 464 6.17 43.22 -22.01
CA GLU A 464 7.21 44.26 -22.08
C GLU A 464 8.39 43.87 -22.98
N LEU A 465 8.76 42.59 -23.00
CA LEU A 465 9.76 42.03 -23.91
C LEU A 465 9.27 42.04 -25.37
N ASN A 466 8.00 41.71 -25.61
CA ASN A 466 7.40 41.73 -26.95
C ASN A 466 7.27 43.17 -27.50
N ASP A 467 6.90 44.14 -26.66
CA ASP A 467 6.86 45.56 -27.00
C ASP A 467 8.28 46.10 -27.28
N SER A 468 9.27 45.67 -26.48
CA SER A 468 10.69 45.95 -26.73
C SER A 468 11.20 45.33 -28.05
N GLN A 469 10.70 44.16 -28.43
CA GLN A 469 11.07 43.50 -29.68
C GLN A 469 10.38 44.11 -30.90
N THR A 470 9.10 44.47 -30.82
CA THR A 470 8.39 45.15 -31.93
C THR A 470 8.94 46.55 -32.17
N THR A 471 9.30 47.29 -31.11
CA THR A 471 9.99 48.57 -31.24
C THR A 471 11.41 48.42 -31.81
N ARG A 472 12.19 47.40 -31.40
CA ARG A 472 13.48 47.07 -32.03
C ARG A 472 13.33 46.79 -33.53
N ASN A 473 12.40 45.90 -33.92
CA ASN A 473 12.16 45.56 -35.33
C ASN A 473 11.81 46.81 -36.16
N ARG A 474 10.95 47.69 -35.62
CA ARG A 474 10.61 48.98 -36.25
C ARG A 474 11.82 49.92 -36.42
N LEU A 475 12.77 49.89 -35.49
CA LEU A 475 14.02 50.67 -35.59
C LEU A 475 14.98 50.04 -36.61
N GLU A 476 15.10 48.72 -36.67
CA GLU A 476 15.87 48.02 -37.71
C GLU A 476 15.30 48.30 -39.11
N ASP A 477 13.98 48.30 -39.27
CA ASP A 477 13.33 48.65 -40.54
C ASP A 477 13.41 50.15 -40.86
N HIS A 478 13.68 51.02 -39.89
CA HIS A 478 14.06 52.42 -40.16
C HIS A 478 15.54 52.51 -40.57
N PHE A 479 16.42 51.73 -39.96
CA PHE A 479 17.84 51.72 -40.27
C PHE A 479 18.11 51.21 -41.69
N LYS A 480 17.50 50.08 -42.08
CA LYS A 480 17.59 49.52 -43.45
C LYS A 480 17.21 50.53 -44.52
N ARG A 481 16.10 51.26 -44.35
CA ARG A 481 15.69 52.33 -45.27
C ARG A 481 16.73 53.45 -45.36
N GLY A 482 17.35 53.82 -44.24
CA GLY A 482 18.48 54.76 -44.24
C GLY A 482 19.73 54.22 -44.94
N GLU A 483 20.00 52.90 -44.88
CA GLU A 483 21.07 52.26 -45.63
C GLU A 483 20.77 52.21 -47.14
N ASP A 484 19.51 51.92 -47.53
CA ASP A 484 19.02 51.97 -48.91
C ASP A 484 19.15 53.38 -49.50
N ASP A 485 18.68 54.40 -48.76
CA ASP A 485 18.81 55.82 -49.14
C ASP A 485 20.28 56.23 -49.28
N LEU A 486 21.16 55.82 -48.36
CA LEU A 486 22.60 56.07 -48.42
C LEU A 486 23.27 55.34 -49.60
N LEU A 487 22.79 54.15 -49.98
CA LEU A 487 23.27 53.41 -51.14
C LEU A 487 22.79 54.06 -52.45
N GLN A 488 21.56 54.58 -52.48
CA GLN A 488 21.08 55.39 -53.61
C GLN A 488 21.91 56.68 -53.76
N ILE A 489 22.13 57.43 -52.68
CA ILE A 489 23.00 58.62 -52.68
C ILE A 489 24.42 58.27 -53.12
N ARG A 490 24.97 57.15 -52.67
CA ARG A 490 26.31 56.69 -53.07
C ARG A 490 26.39 56.33 -54.55
N THR A 491 25.40 55.63 -55.10
CA THR A 491 25.37 55.27 -56.53
C THR A 491 25.22 56.51 -57.41
N ILE A 492 24.33 57.45 -57.06
CA ILE A 492 24.20 58.77 -57.71
C ILE A 492 25.55 59.50 -57.68
N ARG A 493 26.19 59.60 -56.51
CA ARG A 493 27.51 60.23 -56.36
C ARG A 493 28.56 59.58 -57.26
N THR A 494 28.66 58.24 -57.30
CA THR A 494 29.65 57.56 -58.15
C THR A 494 29.38 57.77 -59.65
N SER A 495 28.10 57.93 -60.05
CA SER A 495 27.73 58.30 -61.41
C SER A 495 28.20 59.73 -61.75
N GLN A 496 27.97 60.68 -60.84
CA GLN A 496 28.43 62.06 -60.98
C GLN A 496 29.96 62.18 -60.96
N GLU A 497 30.67 61.40 -60.14
CA GLU A 497 32.14 61.33 -60.14
C GLU A 497 32.68 60.77 -61.45
N ALA A 498 32.02 59.75 -62.02
CA ALA A 498 32.36 59.23 -63.35
C ALA A 498 32.06 60.23 -64.48
N GLU A 499 30.97 61.01 -64.38
CA GLU A 499 30.65 62.10 -65.31
C GLU A 499 31.67 63.24 -65.23
N ILE A 500 32.02 63.69 -64.02
CA ILE A 500 33.10 64.68 -63.78
C ILE A 500 34.44 64.15 -64.32
N SER A 501 34.74 62.86 -64.19
CA SER A 501 35.95 62.25 -64.75
C SER A 501 35.94 62.26 -66.28
N LYS A 502 34.80 61.97 -66.93
CA LYS A 502 34.63 62.10 -68.39
C LYS A 502 34.80 63.56 -68.85
N LEU A 503 34.18 64.50 -68.15
CA LEU A 503 34.29 65.94 -68.45
C LEU A 503 35.72 66.46 -68.28
N LYS A 504 36.46 65.98 -67.27
CA LYS A 504 37.91 66.26 -67.15
C LYS A 504 38.69 65.64 -68.31
N GLY A 505 38.34 64.43 -68.75
CA GLY A 505 38.92 63.82 -69.95
C GLY A 505 38.70 64.65 -71.21
N THR A 506 37.50 65.17 -71.44
CA THR A 506 37.21 66.04 -72.60
C THR A 506 37.82 67.43 -72.47
N ILE A 507 37.96 67.98 -71.25
CA ILE A 507 38.72 69.22 -71.00
C ILE A 507 40.20 69.01 -71.35
N ASN A 508 40.85 67.96 -70.83
CA ASN A 508 42.25 67.66 -71.14
C ASN A 508 42.48 67.45 -72.64
N GLU A 509 41.54 66.82 -73.35
CA GLU A 509 41.61 66.65 -74.81
C GLU A 509 41.48 67.99 -75.55
N LEU A 510 40.57 68.88 -75.11
CA LEU A 510 40.46 70.24 -75.67
C LEU A 510 41.68 71.11 -75.32
N GLU A 511 42.29 70.94 -74.16
CA GLU A 511 43.55 71.60 -73.77
C GLU A 511 44.73 71.09 -74.61
N ASN A 512 44.80 69.79 -74.88
CA ASN A 512 45.78 69.20 -75.81
C ASN A 512 45.59 69.75 -77.23
N GLN A 513 44.36 69.81 -77.73
CA GLN A 513 44.05 70.38 -79.05
C GLN A 513 44.38 71.87 -79.11
N LEU A 514 44.08 72.65 -78.06
CA LEU A 514 44.49 74.06 -77.94
C LEU A 514 46.02 74.21 -77.88
N SER A 515 46.73 73.31 -77.20
CA SER A 515 48.20 73.29 -77.16
C SER A 515 48.79 72.96 -78.54
N MET A 516 48.26 71.96 -79.24
CA MET A 516 48.66 71.63 -80.62
C MET A 516 48.39 72.79 -81.58
N ASN A 517 47.22 73.43 -81.48
CA ASN A 517 46.88 74.60 -82.30
C ASN A 517 47.79 75.80 -81.98
N ARG A 518 48.19 76.00 -80.72
CA ARG A 518 49.21 77.00 -80.33
C ARG A 518 50.58 76.66 -80.93
N GLN A 519 51.04 75.42 -80.84
CA GLN A 519 52.31 75.00 -81.43
C GLN A 519 52.32 75.15 -82.96
N GLN A 520 51.21 74.83 -83.64
CA GLN A 520 51.03 75.09 -85.07
C GLN A 520 51.05 76.59 -85.38
N PHE A 521 50.35 77.42 -84.60
CA PHE A 521 50.38 78.88 -84.77
C PHE A 521 51.78 79.47 -84.55
N GLU A 522 52.49 79.04 -83.50
CA GLU A 522 53.89 79.42 -83.24
C GLU A 522 54.85 78.92 -84.32
N HIS A 523 54.55 77.78 -84.96
CA HIS A 523 55.32 77.29 -86.11
C HIS A 523 55.06 78.15 -87.34
N SER A 524 53.81 78.48 -87.65
CA SER A 524 53.43 79.37 -88.76
C SER A 524 53.96 80.80 -88.58
N GLU A 525 53.99 81.34 -87.36
CA GLU A 525 54.63 82.63 -87.07
C GLU A 525 56.16 82.56 -87.24
N ARG A 526 56.80 81.43 -86.91
CA ARG A 526 58.23 81.21 -87.19
C ARG A 526 58.51 81.09 -88.70
N GLU A 527 57.69 80.37 -89.45
CA GLU A 527 57.80 80.29 -90.91
C GLU A 527 57.57 81.65 -91.57
N LYS A 528 56.54 82.38 -91.16
CA LYS A 528 56.27 83.76 -91.56
C LYS A 528 57.45 84.69 -91.26
N HIS A 529 58.09 84.56 -90.09
CA HIS A 529 59.27 85.36 -89.76
C HIS A 529 60.49 84.97 -90.61
N MET A 530 60.69 83.68 -90.89
CA MET A 530 61.73 83.20 -91.81
C MET A 530 61.50 83.70 -93.24
N ILE A 531 60.26 83.68 -93.74
CA ILE A 531 59.88 84.25 -95.04
C ILE A 531 60.08 85.77 -95.05
N GLN A 532 59.80 86.47 -93.94
CA GLN A 532 60.10 87.91 -93.80
C GLN A 532 61.61 88.20 -93.81
N GLN A 533 62.44 87.36 -93.19
CA GLN A 533 63.90 87.46 -93.26
C GLN A 533 64.41 87.20 -94.69
N MET A 534 63.96 86.11 -95.33
CA MET A 534 64.28 85.82 -96.72
C MET A 534 63.89 86.98 -97.64
N LEU A 535 62.69 87.57 -97.46
CA LEU A 535 62.26 88.74 -98.23
C LEU A 535 63.13 89.99 -97.95
N GLN A 536 63.60 90.21 -96.72
CA GLN A 536 64.55 91.29 -96.43
C GLN A 536 65.92 91.06 -97.08
N ASP A 537 66.40 89.82 -97.12
CA ASP A 537 67.68 89.48 -97.76
C ASP A 537 67.58 89.48 -99.30
N GLU A 538 66.44 89.08 -99.87
CA GLU A 538 66.08 89.28 -101.28
C GLU A 538 66.08 90.77 -101.65
N ILE A 539 65.50 91.63 -100.79
CA ILE A 539 65.52 93.10 -100.96
C ILE A 539 66.96 93.65 -100.83
N ARG A 540 67.78 93.15 -99.89
CA ARG A 540 69.20 93.51 -99.79
C ARG A 540 69.98 93.09 -101.03
N GLN A 541 69.75 91.90 -101.55
CA GLN A 541 70.41 91.38 -102.74
C GLN A 541 69.98 92.15 -103.99
N LYS A 542 68.69 92.49 -104.13
CA LYS A 542 68.19 93.42 -105.15
C LYS A 542 68.87 94.79 -105.05
N ASN A 543 69.01 95.35 -103.84
CA ASN A 543 69.67 96.64 -103.64
C ASN A 543 71.18 96.58 -103.95
N GLN A 544 71.85 95.46 -103.67
CA GLN A 544 73.23 95.22 -104.10
C GLN A 544 73.34 95.15 -105.64
N LEU A 545 72.42 94.44 -106.31
CA LEU A 545 72.37 94.39 -107.77
C LEU A 545 72.11 95.78 -108.36
N ASP A 546 71.13 96.53 -107.85
CA ASP A 546 70.83 97.91 -108.25
C ASP A 546 72.04 98.86 -108.04
N SER A 547 72.81 98.66 -106.96
CA SER A 547 74.07 99.40 -106.73
C SER A 547 75.18 99.02 -107.72
N LYS A 548 75.24 97.76 -108.17
CA LYS A 548 76.15 97.33 -109.24
C LYS A 548 75.73 97.89 -110.59
N THR A 549 74.43 97.88 -110.91
CA THR A 549 73.88 98.50 -112.12
C THR A 549 74.27 99.98 -112.18
N LYS A 550 74.08 100.73 -111.08
CA LYS A 550 74.47 102.15 -110.95
C LYS A 550 75.98 102.42 -110.94
N LEU A 551 76.80 101.39 -110.78
CA LEU A 551 78.24 101.44 -111.03
C LEU A 551 78.50 101.28 -112.53
N THR A 552 77.95 100.23 -113.15
CA THR A 552 78.10 99.99 -114.59
C THR A 552 77.47 101.09 -115.46
N GLU A 553 76.44 101.79 -114.98
CA GLU A 553 75.88 102.98 -115.64
C GLU A 553 76.89 104.13 -115.65
N ARG A 554 77.65 104.36 -114.57
CA ARG A 554 78.76 105.33 -114.55
C ARG A 554 79.94 104.90 -115.43
N ASP A 555 80.24 103.61 -115.47
CA ASP A 555 81.26 103.06 -116.37
C ASP A 555 80.81 103.26 -117.84
N ILE A 556 79.52 103.11 -118.15
CA ILE A 556 78.94 103.39 -119.47
C ILE A 556 78.91 104.90 -119.78
N GLU A 557 78.62 105.78 -118.82
CA GLU A 557 78.70 107.23 -119.03
C GLU A 557 80.13 107.70 -119.29
N THR A 558 81.10 107.24 -118.49
CA THR A 558 82.53 107.58 -118.68
C THR A 558 83.09 106.99 -119.97
N LEU A 559 82.71 105.77 -120.34
CA LEU A 559 83.02 105.20 -121.66
C LEU A 559 82.34 105.96 -122.80
N ASN A 560 81.12 106.49 -122.64
CA ASN A 560 80.49 107.34 -123.66
C ASN A 560 81.15 108.72 -123.77
N VAL A 561 81.60 109.33 -122.67
CA VAL A 561 82.42 110.55 -122.71
C VAL A 561 83.73 110.29 -123.46
N SER A 562 84.43 109.20 -123.13
CA SER A 562 85.66 108.80 -123.83
C SER A 562 85.40 108.46 -125.31
N ARG A 563 84.29 107.78 -125.64
CA ARG A 563 83.88 107.50 -127.02
C ARG A 563 83.61 108.78 -127.80
N ASN A 564 82.92 109.75 -127.20
CA ASN A 564 82.61 111.02 -127.84
C ASN A 564 83.87 111.89 -128.03
N GLN A 565 84.83 111.83 -127.10
CA GLN A 565 86.16 112.45 -127.24
C GLN A 565 86.97 111.79 -128.38
N LEU A 566 87.02 110.45 -128.43
CA LEU A 566 87.63 109.72 -129.54
C LEU A 566 86.93 110.03 -130.88
N GLN A 567 85.60 110.20 -130.88
CA GLN A 567 84.84 110.55 -132.07
C GLN A 567 85.05 112.01 -132.50
N THR A 568 85.37 112.94 -131.59
CA THR A 568 85.82 114.29 -131.96
C THR A 568 87.22 114.26 -132.54
N HIS A 569 88.17 113.54 -131.92
CA HIS A 569 89.50 113.31 -132.49
C HIS A 569 89.47 112.63 -133.86
N ILE A 570 88.54 111.70 -134.12
CA ILE A 570 88.37 111.11 -135.45
C ILE A 570 87.95 112.18 -136.47
N ILE A 571 86.99 113.06 -136.13
CA ILE A 571 86.55 114.15 -137.02
C ILE A 571 87.68 115.17 -137.24
N GLU A 572 88.47 115.48 -136.21
CA GLU A 572 89.66 116.34 -136.33
C GLU A 572 90.71 115.72 -137.26
N ILE A 573 91.06 114.44 -137.05
CA ILE A 573 92.00 113.69 -137.88
C ILE A 573 91.49 113.53 -139.33
N GLU A 574 90.17 113.37 -139.55
CA GLU A 574 89.61 113.31 -140.90
C GLU A 574 89.63 114.67 -141.60
N ASN A 575 89.43 115.78 -140.88
CA ASN A 575 89.62 117.12 -141.42
C ASN A 575 91.09 117.41 -141.74
N GLU A 576 92.03 117.07 -140.85
CA GLU A 576 93.48 117.16 -141.12
C GLU A 576 93.89 116.28 -142.31
N ARG A 577 93.34 115.07 -142.43
CA ARG A 577 93.56 114.18 -143.58
C ARG A 577 93.02 114.79 -144.87
N MET A 578 91.87 115.47 -144.84
CA MET A 578 91.31 116.15 -146.00
C MET A 578 92.12 117.40 -146.39
N GLU A 579 92.59 118.21 -145.44
CA GLU A 579 93.54 119.30 -145.71
C GLU A 579 94.85 118.77 -146.31
N LEU A 580 95.40 117.67 -145.76
CA LEU A 580 96.62 117.05 -146.28
C LEU A 580 96.41 116.49 -147.69
N ILE A 581 95.27 115.86 -147.99
CA ILE A 581 94.93 115.40 -149.33
C ILE A 581 94.80 116.57 -150.31
N GLN A 582 94.25 117.72 -149.88
CA GLN A 582 94.15 118.90 -150.73
C GLN A 582 95.52 119.55 -150.98
N LYS A 583 96.34 119.74 -149.94
CA LYS A 583 97.72 120.24 -150.06
C LYS A 583 98.60 119.30 -150.90
N LEU A 584 98.39 117.99 -150.80
CA LEU A 584 99.09 117.00 -151.62
C LEU A 584 98.69 117.13 -153.10
N LYS A 585 97.39 117.32 -153.41
CA LYS A 585 96.93 117.65 -154.78
C LYS A 585 97.51 118.95 -155.34
N GLU A 586 97.65 119.98 -154.49
CA GLU A 586 98.27 121.25 -154.88
C GLU A 586 99.76 121.03 -155.22
N VAL A 587 100.49 120.27 -154.40
CA VAL A 587 101.88 119.85 -154.67
C VAL A 587 101.99 118.95 -155.91
N GLU A 588 101.02 118.09 -156.21
CA GLU A 588 101.00 117.32 -157.47
C GLU A 588 100.78 118.20 -158.70
N LEU A 589 99.93 119.23 -158.61
CA LEU A 589 99.76 120.22 -159.69
C LEU A 589 101.02 121.08 -159.90
N GLU A 590 101.73 121.46 -158.82
CA GLU A 590 103.03 122.12 -158.94
C GLU A 590 104.09 121.18 -159.54
N ARG A 591 104.18 119.93 -159.09
CA ARG A 591 105.06 118.90 -159.66
C ARG A 591 104.84 118.75 -161.16
N ASP A 592 103.59 118.66 -161.60
CA ASP A 592 103.26 118.43 -163.01
C ASP A 592 103.47 119.70 -163.86
N SER A 593 103.28 120.89 -163.28
CA SER A 593 103.70 122.17 -163.87
C SER A 593 105.22 122.22 -164.09
N TYR A 594 106.02 121.89 -163.06
CA TYR A 594 107.48 121.79 -163.18
C TYR A 594 107.91 120.71 -164.17
N SER A 595 107.23 119.57 -164.22
CA SER A 595 107.47 118.49 -165.19
C SER A 595 107.33 118.99 -166.63
N VAL A 596 106.26 119.73 -166.94
CA VAL A 596 106.04 120.34 -168.26
C VAL A 596 107.12 121.37 -168.60
N GLN A 597 107.53 122.23 -167.64
CA GLN A 597 108.65 123.17 -167.87
C GLN A 597 109.98 122.44 -168.11
N LEU A 598 110.27 121.37 -167.36
CA LEU A 598 111.47 120.56 -167.52
C LEU A 598 111.50 119.84 -168.88
N HIS A 599 110.34 119.42 -169.38
CA HIS A 599 110.21 118.79 -170.70
C HIS A 599 110.40 119.79 -171.84
N ALA A 600 109.85 121.01 -171.72
CA ALA A 600 110.09 122.10 -172.67
C ALA A 600 111.57 122.51 -172.72
N SER A 601 112.21 122.64 -171.55
CA SER A 601 113.63 122.98 -171.43
C SER A 601 114.54 121.90 -172.04
N ASN A 602 114.27 120.61 -171.76
CA ASN A 602 115.00 119.50 -172.38
C ASN A 602 114.89 119.48 -173.91
N LYS A 603 113.72 119.82 -174.47
CA LYS A 603 113.53 119.90 -175.92
C LYS A 603 114.42 120.98 -176.54
N SER A 604 114.39 122.20 -175.96
CA SER A 604 115.25 123.30 -176.41
C SER A 604 116.73 122.94 -176.34
N PHE A 605 117.17 122.34 -175.24
CA PHE A 605 118.57 121.92 -175.04
C PHE A 605 119.00 120.83 -176.04
N ASN A 606 118.11 119.89 -176.39
CA ASN A 606 118.45 118.80 -177.31
C ASN A 606 118.50 119.28 -178.77
N ASP A 607 117.64 120.21 -179.18
CA ASP A 607 117.70 120.83 -180.52
C ASP A 607 118.98 121.68 -180.68
N GLU A 608 119.39 122.41 -179.64
CA GLU A 608 120.64 123.17 -179.61
C GLU A 608 121.89 122.27 -179.61
N LYS A 609 121.87 121.18 -178.82
CA LYS A 609 122.89 120.12 -178.82
C LYS A 609 123.08 119.50 -180.21
N ASN A 610 122.00 119.19 -180.92
CA ASN A 610 122.07 118.62 -182.27
C ASN A 610 122.69 119.60 -183.29
N ASN A 611 122.41 120.90 -183.15
CA ASN A 611 123.00 121.98 -183.96
C ASN A 611 124.50 122.22 -183.63
N LEU A 612 124.93 121.94 -182.40
CA LEU A 612 126.35 121.89 -182.05
C LEU A 612 127.04 120.61 -182.56
N GLN A 613 126.36 119.47 -182.52
CA GLN A 613 126.91 118.18 -182.93
C GLN A 613 127.14 118.09 -184.46
N SER A 614 126.30 118.72 -185.29
CA SER A 614 126.54 118.85 -186.73
C SER A 614 127.76 119.72 -187.07
N LYS A 615 128.01 120.77 -186.29
CA LYS A 615 129.22 121.61 -186.38
C LYS A 615 130.47 120.88 -185.89
N PHE A 616 130.34 120.03 -184.87
CA PHE A 616 131.47 119.24 -184.37
C PHE A 616 131.94 118.22 -185.42
N ILE A 617 131.01 117.50 -186.05
CA ILE A 617 131.34 116.51 -187.11
C ILE A 617 131.98 117.17 -188.33
N THR A 618 131.63 118.42 -188.68
CA THR A 618 132.30 119.13 -189.79
C THR A 618 133.75 119.51 -189.42
N LEU A 619 133.99 120.05 -188.23
CA LEU A 619 135.34 120.30 -187.70
C LEU A 619 136.19 119.03 -187.51
N GLU A 620 135.58 117.89 -187.19
CA GLU A 620 136.28 116.62 -186.99
C GLU A 620 136.79 116.03 -188.32
N ASN A 621 136.05 116.22 -189.42
CA ASN A 621 136.52 115.88 -190.76
C ASN A 621 137.73 116.74 -191.18
N ASP A 622 137.69 118.05 -190.93
CA ASP A 622 138.80 118.97 -191.21
C ASP A 622 140.08 118.58 -190.41
N TYR A 623 139.91 118.16 -189.15
CA TYR A 623 141.02 117.77 -188.28
C TYR A 623 141.70 116.46 -188.70
N GLU A 624 140.94 115.42 -189.06
CA GLU A 624 141.51 114.15 -189.54
C GLU A 624 142.24 114.31 -190.89
N GLU A 625 141.81 115.21 -191.77
CA GLU A 625 142.55 115.50 -193.01
C GLU A 625 143.93 116.14 -192.74
N ILE A 626 144.05 116.94 -191.67
CA ILE A 626 145.34 117.49 -191.21
C ILE A 626 146.18 116.39 -190.57
N ARG A 627 145.58 115.53 -189.73
CA ARG A 627 146.29 114.44 -189.04
C ARG A 627 146.93 113.44 -190.01
N ARG A 628 146.23 113.05 -191.08
CA ARG A 628 146.76 112.16 -192.12
C ARG A 628 148.02 112.71 -192.81
N LYS A 629 148.17 114.04 -192.87
CA LYS A 629 149.36 114.71 -193.42
C LYS A 629 150.51 114.75 -192.39
N PHE A 630 150.18 114.88 -191.09
CA PHE A 630 151.16 114.85 -190.01
C PHE A 630 151.77 113.46 -189.82
N ASP A 631 150.94 112.41 -189.66
CA ASP A 631 151.44 111.07 -189.35
C ASP A 631 152.15 110.39 -190.54
N PHE A 632 151.93 110.84 -191.79
CA PHE A 632 152.77 110.47 -192.96
C PHE A 632 154.17 111.09 -192.91
N THR A 633 154.27 112.34 -192.44
CA THR A 633 155.56 113.03 -192.24
C THR A 633 156.30 112.47 -191.02
N LYS A 634 155.53 111.97 -190.05
CA LYS A 634 156.05 111.39 -188.81
C LYS A 634 156.65 110.01 -189.04
N THR A 635 157.95 109.92 -188.79
CA THR A 635 158.64 108.68 -188.42
C THR A 635 159.01 107.64 -189.50
N GLU A 636 158.97 108.05 -190.78
CA GLU A 636 160.17 107.86 -191.63
C GLU A 636 161.44 108.32 -190.88
N TYR A 637 161.32 109.40 -190.09
CA TYR A 637 162.27 109.84 -189.05
C TYR A 637 162.76 108.74 -188.07
N THR A 638 161.92 107.79 -187.63
CA THR A 638 162.35 106.72 -186.71
C THR A 638 163.20 105.68 -187.44
N ARG A 639 162.93 105.48 -188.73
CA ARG A 639 163.68 104.60 -189.64
C ARG A 639 165.15 105.01 -189.75
N GLY A 640 165.47 106.29 -189.58
CA GLY A 640 166.84 106.83 -189.58
C GLY A 640 167.57 106.84 -188.23
N MET A 641 166.89 106.57 -187.10
CA MET A 641 167.48 106.78 -185.77
C MET A 641 168.19 105.54 -185.21
N LYS A 642 167.67 104.33 -185.43
CA LYS A 642 168.26 103.09 -184.86
C LYS A 642 169.36 102.45 -185.70
N THR A 643 169.48 102.81 -186.98
CA THR A 643 170.70 102.58 -187.77
C THR A 643 171.94 103.22 -187.13
N LEU A 644 171.77 104.33 -186.42
CA LEU A 644 172.85 105.00 -185.67
C LEU A 644 173.21 104.31 -184.34
N GLN A 645 172.31 103.52 -183.73
CA GLN A 645 172.64 102.80 -182.49
C GLN A 645 173.50 101.55 -182.77
N ILE A 646 173.37 100.95 -183.95
CA ILE A 646 174.16 99.81 -184.43
C ILE A 646 175.67 100.13 -184.48
N ASP A 647 176.05 101.39 -184.69
CA ASP A 647 177.47 101.79 -184.84
C ASP A 647 178.21 102.06 -183.52
N TYR A 648 177.51 102.30 -182.40
CA TYR A 648 178.16 102.70 -181.14
C TYR A 648 178.53 101.54 -180.21
N GLU A 649 177.67 100.52 -180.06
CA GLU A 649 177.96 99.39 -179.15
C GLU A 649 179.08 98.49 -179.71
N ASN A 650 179.21 98.41 -181.04
CA ASN A 650 180.36 97.84 -181.77
C ASN A 650 181.71 98.54 -181.48
N LYS A 651 181.74 99.63 -180.68
CA LYS A 651 182.94 100.43 -180.38
C LYS A 651 183.49 100.26 -178.96
N ILE A 652 182.77 99.59 -178.05
CA ILE A 652 183.09 99.62 -176.61
C ILE A 652 183.89 98.39 -176.15
N GLU A 653 183.48 97.17 -176.51
CA GLU A 653 184.10 95.94 -175.96
C GLU A 653 185.39 95.49 -176.71
N THR A 654 185.98 96.38 -177.52
CA THR A 654 187.36 96.22 -178.04
C THR A 654 188.40 97.01 -177.25
N LEU A 655 188.01 97.66 -176.13
CA LEU A 655 188.91 98.49 -175.30
C LEU A 655 188.77 98.28 -173.78
N LYS A 656 188.75 97.01 -173.31
CA LYS A 656 189.45 96.66 -172.05
C LYS A 656 189.78 95.18 -171.89
#